data_AF-A0A7Z9LP40-F1
#
_entry.id   AF-A0A7Z9LP40-F1
#
_cell.length_a   1.000
_cell.length_b   1.000
_cell.length_c   1.000
_cell.angle_alpha   90.00
_cell.angle_beta   90.00
_cell.angle_gamma   90.00
#
_symmetry.space_group_name_H-M   'P 1'
#
loop_
_entity.id
_entity.type
_entity.pdbx_description
1 polymer ?
#
loop_
_entity_poly.entity_id
_entity_poly.type
_entity_poly.pdbx_seq_one_letter_code
_entity_poly.pdbx_strand_id
1 'polypeptide(L)'
;MKRRWTGSLLVLATLASLWFVAGLDDDDVIEPKLVPPRLEVGDALGVAEVEPPPAQDALIDEDALITSVSGRVVFFDTDEPVYGALVRAWLEGDVTLETISDEVGNYSLRGLASEADFSITAEFAEEGWVEAERVPVLLEPGETLTGVDLVLMKGGSISGKVTETHVVYHRSAVAGILQAERRQYSSIKEREEASWRALGAVASEQAEPVDGVRVFLEGITTRESASETDGSYSFTGLRPETYRVWIEAPPELVRNGRKRADQLQKVSISSGEEKFDVDFNLQLDSVSVVGRVLDRGGIPIEGAELTIDHAPTWSGESGSRVTGSWQTMTDSDGYYELTGLRPIGFIRISRFLWRGDLPDYGMFALDTRAEGYAGRRILIPSFDEADIEFARFFIDATLPMWEGSSDGGGPTKFREEYMPRVEGNVIHLDIVLEGESIVSGRLVDSLGKVIANTEIRMKPVNPRRETSKPMVPEYLDPVSNKTDRLGNFLVVGVPEGIYIFDANTRAQGWQRTRNAALSVGPAEAIEGIELVVESAEERGALTGWIRDESTGGALTDYRIEMRSVDSPTESHPVWGTVTIDKESGVFRMEDISPGSAVLLVVAEGYPPTELEAEVVGGETSDVTFVLGREAWIEVSVTLDGVPAEARVSARRMDGQQIATEQYYLENARPAESDETGLYTIRKLPEGDYTVEAAAVTGKNSATTFFRYETEIARVKTGRITQIEIDVTGGAGIHGTYDFPGRYRRGRVHLLEGHVPE
;
A
#
# COMPACT_ATOMS: atom_id res chain seq x y z
N MET A 1 27.44 -56.77 42.68
CA MET A 1 28.86 -57.19 42.57
C MET A 1 29.76 -55.95 42.43
N LYS A 2 31.08 -56.13 42.24
CA LYS A 2 32.16 -55.11 42.13
C LYS A 2 31.73 -53.78 41.46
N ARG A 3 31.93 -52.61 42.12
CA ARG A 3 33.05 -51.61 41.99
C ARG A 3 33.00 -50.75 40.70
N ARG A 4 33.42 -49.47 40.63
CA ARG A 4 33.96 -48.43 41.55
C ARG A 4 33.71 -47.05 40.86
N TRP A 5 33.55 -45.86 41.45
CA TRP A 5 34.19 -45.13 42.58
C TRP A 5 35.61 -44.55 42.31
N THR A 6 35.70 -43.22 42.07
CA THR A 6 36.73 -42.18 42.41
C THR A 6 36.56 -40.96 41.47
N GLY A 7 36.66 -39.67 41.83
CA GLY A 7 36.88 -38.90 43.08
C GLY A 7 36.65 -37.39 42.77
N SER A 8 36.29 -36.47 43.67
CA SER A 8 37.07 -35.92 44.81
C SER A 8 38.34 -35.16 44.35
N LEU A 9 38.74 -33.96 44.83
CA LEU A 9 38.30 -32.97 45.85
C LEU A 9 39.12 -31.64 45.59
N LEU A 10 39.10 -30.46 46.25
CA LEU A 10 38.50 -29.81 47.45
C LEU A 10 38.72 -28.25 47.36
N VAL A 11 38.14 -27.45 48.28
CA VAL A 11 38.56 -26.09 48.79
C VAL A 11 37.81 -24.82 48.31
N LEU A 12 37.35 -24.08 49.33
CA LEU A 12 36.71 -22.75 49.38
C LEU A 12 37.57 -21.55 48.90
N ALA A 13 36.90 -20.45 48.51
CA ALA A 13 37.31 -19.09 48.91
C ALA A 13 36.13 -18.09 48.90
N THR A 14 36.09 -17.21 49.91
CA THR A 14 35.23 -16.02 50.08
C THR A 14 35.51 -14.93 49.04
N LEU A 15 34.57 -14.04 48.68
CA LEU A 15 34.12 -12.90 49.52
C LEU A 15 32.75 -12.35 49.11
N ALA A 16 32.15 -11.56 50.02
CA ALA A 16 30.87 -10.87 49.83
C ALA A 16 30.94 -9.39 50.23
N SER A 17 30.13 -8.57 49.57
CA SER A 17 29.71 -7.21 49.98
C SER A 17 28.25 -7.07 49.54
N LEU A 18 27.25 -7.19 50.42
CA LEU A 18 26.71 -6.08 51.23
C LEU A 18 26.62 -4.75 50.46
N TRP A 19 25.39 -4.32 50.19
CA TRP A 19 24.76 -3.25 50.95
C TRP A 19 23.31 -3.65 51.29
N PHE A 20 22.76 -3.10 52.37
CA PHE A 20 21.46 -3.46 52.96
C PHE A 20 20.97 -2.28 53.81
N VAL A 21 19.67 -1.98 53.85
CA VAL A 21 18.89 -1.39 54.96
C VAL A 21 17.50 -0.95 54.47
N ALA A 22 16.47 -1.24 55.29
CA ALA A 22 15.12 -0.65 55.46
C ALA A 22 14.49 0.19 54.32
N GLY A 23 13.21 0.03 53.96
CA GLY A 23 12.16 -0.82 54.55
C GLY A 23 11.45 -0.21 55.76
N LEU A 24 10.34 0.50 55.50
CA LEU A 24 9.34 0.94 56.48
C LEU A 24 8.00 1.08 55.74
N ASP A 25 6.91 0.67 56.39
CA ASP A 25 5.53 0.91 55.97
C ASP A 25 5.06 2.29 56.46
N ASP A 26 4.18 2.96 55.71
CA ASP A 26 2.80 3.30 56.15
C ASP A 26 2.07 4.15 55.08
N ASP A 27 0.75 4.31 55.24
CA ASP A 27 -0.13 5.09 54.37
C ASP A 27 0.24 6.59 54.30
N ASP A 28 -0.02 7.25 53.15
CA ASP A 28 -0.99 8.36 53.14
C ASP A 28 -1.48 8.75 51.72
N VAL A 29 -2.65 9.40 51.66
CA VAL A 29 -3.31 9.86 50.41
C VAL A 29 -3.03 11.35 50.16
N ILE A 30 -2.51 11.72 48.98
CA ILE A 30 -2.29 13.13 48.60
C ILE A 30 -2.74 13.43 47.17
N GLU A 31 -3.67 14.40 47.02
CA GLU A 31 -4.05 15.02 45.73
C GLU A 31 -2.97 16.02 45.23
N PRO A 32 -2.66 16.07 43.93
CA PRO A 32 -1.80 17.10 43.37
C PRO A 32 -2.57 18.39 43.03
N LYS A 33 -2.67 19.35 43.98
CA LYS A 33 -3.10 20.72 43.67
C LYS A 33 -1.93 21.59 43.22
N LEU A 34 -1.89 21.87 41.91
CA LEU A 34 -0.96 22.82 41.31
C LEU A 34 -1.33 24.27 41.70
N VAL A 35 -0.33 25.02 42.18
CA VAL A 35 -0.39 26.48 42.37
C VAL A 35 0.89 27.08 41.78
N PRO A 36 0.81 28.07 40.87
CA PRO A 36 2.00 28.65 40.22
C PRO A 36 2.82 29.53 41.19
N PRO A 37 4.13 29.71 40.92
CA PRO A 37 5.03 30.42 41.82
C PRO A 37 4.79 31.94 41.81
N ARG A 38 4.95 32.55 42.98
CA ARG A 38 4.88 34.01 43.18
C ARG A 38 6.27 34.61 42.96
N LEU A 39 6.39 35.54 42.03
CA LEU A 39 7.66 36.24 41.75
C LEU A 39 7.98 37.26 42.86
N GLU A 40 9.18 37.16 43.42
CA GLU A 40 9.78 38.22 44.25
C GLU A 40 10.42 39.28 43.36
N VAL A 41 10.20 40.55 43.68
CA VAL A 41 10.97 41.69 43.15
C VAL A 41 11.34 42.56 44.35
N GLY A 42 12.64 42.79 44.56
CA GLY A 42 13.18 43.35 45.80
C GLY A 42 13.26 44.87 45.86
N ASP A 43 13.34 45.41 47.07
CA ASP A 43 13.52 46.83 47.37
C ASP A 43 14.88 47.39 46.88
N ALA A 44 14.86 48.57 46.27
CA ALA A 44 16.07 49.36 46.00
C ALA A 44 15.82 50.88 46.00
N LEU A 45 15.85 51.48 47.20
CA LEU A 45 16.32 52.85 47.54
C LEU A 45 16.09 54.00 46.53
N GLY A 46 15.28 55.00 46.92
CA GLY A 46 15.14 56.24 46.14
C GLY A 46 14.42 57.40 46.86
N VAL A 47 14.83 57.77 48.07
CA VAL A 47 14.23 58.92 48.78
C VAL A 47 14.72 60.25 48.19
N ALA A 48 13.83 60.97 47.52
CA ALA A 48 14.02 62.36 47.10
C ALA A 48 12.79 63.18 47.54
N GLU A 49 13.00 64.10 48.47
CA GLU A 49 11.95 64.97 49.03
C GLU A 49 11.70 66.14 48.06
N VAL A 50 10.46 66.29 47.59
CA VAL A 50 10.03 67.36 46.67
C VAL A 50 8.73 67.96 47.19
N GLU A 51 8.69 69.29 47.31
CA GLU A 51 7.52 70.01 47.81
C GLU A 51 6.32 69.89 46.85
N PRO A 52 5.07 69.81 47.37
CA PRO A 52 3.89 69.69 46.53
C PRO A 52 3.60 71.01 45.77
N PRO A 53 3.37 70.98 44.45
CA PRO A 53 2.80 72.13 43.76
C PRO A 53 1.37 72.40 44.25
N PRO A 54 0.90 73.67 44.22
CA PRO A 54 -0.42 74.01 44.74
C PRO A 54 -1.54 73.36 43.90
N ALA A 55 -2.60 72.92 44.58
CA ALA A 55 -3.80 72.44 43.94
C ALA A 55 -4.37 73.51 42.99
N GLN A 56 -4.60 73.13 41.73
CA GLN A 56 -5.48 73.84 40.83
C GLN A 56 -6.75 73.03 40.71
N ASP A 57 -7.87 73.60 41.14
CA ASP A 57 -9.21 73.04 40.95
C ASP A 57 -9.57 73.09 39.46
N ALA A 58 -9.08 72.13 38.70
CA ALA A 58 -9.66 71.78 37.42
C ALA A 58 -10.98 71.05 37.70
N LEU A 59 -12.09 71.79 37.63
CA LEU A 59 -13.42 71.21 37.48
C LEU A 59 -13.45 70.41 36.18
N ILE A 60 -13.15 69.11 36.27
CA ILE A 60 -13.53 68.15 35.24
C ILE A 60 -15.05 68.08 35.29
N ASP A 61 -15.67 68.37 34.17
CA ASP A 61 -17.11 68.29 34.00
C ASP A 61 -17.50 66.80 33.92
N GLU A 62 -17.95 66.20 35.04
CA GLU A 62 -18.22 64.75 35.11
C GLU A 62 -19.34 64.32 34.14
N ASP A 63 -20.20 65.24 33.70
CA ASP A 63 -21.21 65.00 32.67
C ASP A 63 -20.61 64.90 31.24
N ALA A 64 -19.36 65.31 31.01
CA ALA A 64 -18.77 65.48 29.68
C ALA A 64 -18.10 64.24 29.05
N LEU A 65 -18.07 63.10 29.75
CA LEU A 65 -17.49 61.84 29.25
C LEU A 65 -18.46 60.65 29.23
N ILE A 66 -19.75 60.89 29.51
CA ILE A 66 -20.78 59.82 29.53
C ILE A 66 -21.16 59.45 28.10
N THR A 67 -20.49 58.44 27.52
CA THR A 67 -20.92 57.91 26.21
C THR A 67 -22.21 57.09 26.34
N SER A 68 -22.97 56.98 25.26
CA SER A 68 -24.18 56.16 25.22
C SER A 68 -24.45 55.55 23.85
N VAL A 69 -25.19 54.43 23.84
CA VAL A 69 -25.64 53.76 22.62
C VAL A 69 -27.13 53.47 22.71
N SER A 70 -27.84 53.64 21.59
CA SER A 70 -29.25 53.30 21.45
C SER A 70 -29.61 52.80 20.06
N GLY A 71 -30.68 52.01 20.01
CA GLY A 71 -31.23 51.40 18.80
C GLY A 71 -32.51 50.65 19.14
N ARG A 72 -33.01 49.86 18.19
CA ARG A 72 -34.18 48.98 18.36
C ARG A 72 -33.76 47.52 18.41
N VAL A 73 -34.54 46.69 19.09
CA VAL A 73 -34.51 45.24 18.93
C VAL A 73 -35.72 44.83 18.10
N VAL A 74 -35.50 44.10 17.01
CA VAL A 74 -36.55 43.66 16.07
C VAL A 74 -36.44 42.17 15.72
N PHE A 75 -37.56 41.54 15.36
CA PHE A 75 -37.57 40.17 14.84
C PHE A 75 -37.18 40.13 13.35
N PHE A 76 -36.28 39.20 12.99
CA PHE A 76 -35.67 39.08 11.66
C PHE A 76 -36.66 38.93 10.49
N ASP A 77 -37.76 38.22 10.72
CA ASP A 77 -38.73 37.81 9.69
C ASP A 77 -39.92 38.77 9.54
N THR A 78 -40.18 39.64 10.52
CA THR A 78 -41.33 40.56 10.53
C THR A 78 -40.97 42.05 10.64
N ASP A 79 -39.74 42.41 11.05
CA ASP A 79 -39.34 43.77 11.50
C ASP A 79 -40.22 44.31 12.65
N GLU A 80 -40.95 43.43 13.36
CA GLU A 80 -41.73 43.81 14.54
C GLU A 80 -40.81 44.03 15.75
N PRO A 81 -41.09 45.06 16.58
CA PRO A 81 -40.27 45.39 17.73
C PRO A 81 -40.39 44.36 18.85
N VAL A 82 -39.26 43.99 19.45
CA VAL A 82 -39.21 43.02 20.56
C VAL A 82 -39.24 43.77 21.88
N TYR A 83 -40.35 43.68 22.60
CA TYR A 83 -40.46 44.16 23.99
C TYR A 83 -39.82 43.14 24.95
N GLY A 84 -39.03 43.62 25.91
CA GLY A 84 -38.49 42.77 26.97
C GLY A 84 -37.23 41.98 26.60
N ALA A 85 -36.57 42.29 25.48
CA ALA A 85 -35.27 41.73 25.15
C ALA A 85 -34.17 42.36 26.01
N LEU A 86 -33.30 41.53 26.57
CA LEU A 86 -32.17 41.91 27.40
C LEU A 86 -30.98 42.25 26.49
N VAL A 87 -30.64 43.53 26.41
CA VAL A 87 -29.55 44.05 25.59
C VAL A 87 -28.31 44.25 26.47
N ARG A 88 -27.17 43.65 26.08
CA ARG A 88 -25.91 43.70 26.83
C ARG A 88 -24.78 44.29 26.00
N ALA A 89 -23.93 45.10 26.63
CA ALA A 89 -22.63 45.49 26.10
C ALA A 89 -21.50 44.67 26.73
N TRP A 90 -20.62 44.15 25.89
CA TRP A 90 -19.45 43.36 26.27
C TRP A 90 -18.17 44.13 25.99
N LEU A 91 -17.21 44.10 26.92
CA LEU A 91 -15.86 44.62 26.78
C LEU A 91 -14.86 43.51 27.17
N GLU A 92 -13.88 43.23 26.32
CA GLU A 92 -12.85 42.18 26.47
C GLU A 92 -13.35 40.73 26.75
N GLY A 93 -14.66 40.51 26.85
CA GLY A 93 -15.29 39.23 27.18
C GLY A 93 -16.26 39.29 28.37
N ASP A 94 -16.23 40.36 29.16
CA ASP A 94 -17.11 40.59 30.31
C ASP A 94 -18.30 41.51 29.95
N VAL A 95 -19.44 41.30 30.60
CA VAL A 95 -20.61 42.19 30.50
C VAL A 95 -20.35 43.45 31.34
N THR A 96 -20.37 44.62 30.70
CA THR A 96 -20.15 45.90 31.38
C THR A 96 -21.45 46.59 31.77
N LEU A 97 -22.46 46.54 30.90
CA LEU A 97 -23.79 47.10 31.12
C LEU A 97 -24.86 46.24 30.46
N GLU A 98 -26.06 46.24 31.04
CA GLU A 98 -27.26 45.64 30.47
C GLU A 98 -28.49 46.56 30.63
N THR A 99 -29.45 46.39 29.73
CA THR A 99 -30.71 47.16 29.68
C THR A 99 -31.80 46.31 29.03
N ILE A 100 -33.07 46.71 29.12
CA ILE A 100 -34.19 45.97 28.53
C ILE A 100 -34.92 46.85 27.51
N SER A 101 -35.31 46.26 26.37
CA SER A 101 -36.04 46.98 25.31
C SER A 101 -37.48 47.34 25.71
N ASP A 102 -37.92 48.53 25.29
CA ASP A 102 -39.26 49.08 25.58
C ASP A 102 -40.38 48.47 24.70
N GLU A 103 -41.63 48.90 24.92
CA GLU A 103 -42.83 48.42 24.21
C GLU A 103 -42.79 48.65 22.67
N VAL A 104 -41.83 49.45 22.19
CA VAL A 104 -41.57 49.73 20.75
C VAL A 104 -40.16 49.27 20.37
N GLY A 105 -39.56 48.38 21.17
CA GLY A 105 -38.27 47.73 20.93
C GLY A 105 -37.04 48.59 21.21
N ASN A 106 -37.18 49.86 21.62
CA ASN A 106 -36.02 50.73 21.79
C ASN A 106 -35.22 50.35 23.04
N TYR A 107 -33.90 50.44 22.96
CA TYR A 107 -33.01 50.28 24.11
C TYR A 107 -32.04 51.46 24.23
N SER A 108 -31.49 51.67 25.44
CA SER A 108 -30.40 52.62 25.67
C SER A 108 -29.46 52.11 26.75
N LEU A 109 -28.17 52.07 26.42
CA LEU A 109 -27.04 51.82 27.33
C LEU A 109 -26.30 53.14 27.53
N ARG A 110 -25.94 53.49 28.77
CA ARG A 110 -25.33 54.79 29.14
C ARG A 110 -24.23 54.60 30.17
N GLY A 111 -23.15 55.37 30.04
CA GLY A 111 -21.96 55.21 30.90
C GLY A 111 -21.03 54.11 30.42
N LEU A 112 -21.01 53.84 29.11
CA LEU A 112 -19.94 53.07 28.49
C LEU A 112 -18.65 53.91 28.52
N ALA A 113 -17.49 53.26 28.70
CA ALA A 113 -16.21 53.96 28.66
C ALA A 113 -15.87 54.39 27.23
N SER A 114 -15.39 55.61 27.04
CA SER A 114 -14.89 56.05 25.72
C SER A 114 -13.59 55.37 25.32
N GLU A 115 -13.29 55.36 24.02
CA GLU A 115 -12.05 54.81 23.42
C GLU A 115 -11.86 53.29 23.60
N ALA A 116 -12.92 52.57 23.95
CA ALA A 116 -12.93 51.11 24.10
C ALA A 116 -13.78 50.42 23.02
N ASP A 117 -13.33 49.25 22.56
CA ASP A 117 -14.07 48.40 21.60
C ASP A 117 -15.12 47.55 22.34
N PHE A 118 -16.40 47.90 22.19
CA PHE A 118 -17.51 47.09 22.69
C PHE A 118 -18.07 46.18 21.62
N SER A 119 -18.80 45.15 22.05
CA SER A 119 -19.82 44.52 21.21
C SER A 119 -21.17 44.49 21.92
N ILE A 120 -22.23 44.85 21.21
CA ILE A 120 -23.60 44.89 21.73
C ILE A 120 -24.40 43.72 21.18
N THR A 121 -25.19 43.08 22.04
CA THR A 121 -26.01 41.91 21.71
C THR A 121 -27.39 42.02 22.36
N ALA A 122 -28.36 41.27 21.84
CA ALA A 122 -29.68 41.09 22.44
C ALA A 122 -29.97 39.60 22.69
N GLU A 123 -30.54 39.30 23.85
CA GLU A 123 -31.10 38.00 24.23
C GLU A 123 -32.59 38.20 24.54
N PHE A 124 -33.45 37.23 24.22
CA PHE A 124 -34.86 37.27 24.56
C PHE A 124 -35.24 36.01 25.32
N ALA A 125 -35.94 36.18 26.46
CA ALA A 125 -36.13 35.13 27.45
C ALA A 125 -37.23 34.10 27.11
N GLU A 126 -37.87 34.22 25.95
CA GLU A 126 -38.79 33.20 25.42
C GLU A 126 -38.01 32.08 24.74
N GLU A 127 -38.40 30.82 24.98
CA GLU A 127 -37.70 29.66 24.43
C GLU A 127 -37.76 29.62 22.89
N GLY A 128 -36.65 29.28 22.25
CA GLY A 128 -36.55 29.13 20.80
C GLY A 128 -36.08 30.38 20.05
N TRP A 129 -35.73 31.47 20.73
CA TRP A 129 -34.99 32.59 20.13
C TRP A 129 -33.47 32.42 20.31
N VAL A 130 -32.67 32.95 19.38
CA VAL A 130 -31.20 32.92 19.44
C VAL A 130 -30.67 34.32 19.75
N GLU A 131 -29.62 34.42 20.57
CA GLU A 131 -28.84 35.65 20.78
C GLU A 131 -28.57 36.33 19.42
N ALA A 132 -28.77 37.65 19.35
CA ALA A 132 -28.51 38.44 18.15
C ALA A 132 -27.03 38.41 17.72
N GLU A 133 -26.74 38.89 16.50
CA GLU A 133 -25.35 39.09 16.12
C GLU A 133 -24.71 40.21 16.95
N ARG A 134 -23.47 39.99 17.40
CA ARG A 134 -22.71 40.94 18.22
C ARG A 134 -22.23 42.10 17.34
N VAL A 135 -22.93 43.23 17.42
CA VAL A 135 -22.58 44.43 16.66
C VAL A 135 -21.39 45.12 17.33
N PRO A 136 -20.22 45.26 16.66
CA PRO A 136 -19.08 45.97 17.21
C PRO A 136 -19.35 47.48 17.25
N VAL A 137 -18.98 48.13 18.34
CA VAL A 137 -19.21 49.55 18.58
C VAL A 137 -17.96 50.17 19.25
N LEU A 138 -17.37 51.15 18.56
CA LEU A 138 -16.34 52.04 19.09
C LEU A 138 -16.99 53.40 19.39
N LEU A 139 -16.58 54.08 20.47
CA LEU A 139 -17.17 55.35 20.92
C LEU A 139 -16.09 56.40 21.21
N GLU A 140 -16.21 57.57 20.59
CA GLU A 140 -15.40 58.74 20.94
C GLU A 140 -15.81 59.33 22.32
N PRO A 141 -14.92 60.07 23.02
CA PRO A 141 -15.24 60.75 24.27
C PRO A 141 -16.51 61.63 24.21
N GLY A 142 -17.52 61.25 24.98
CA GLY A 142 -18.84 61.91 25.00
C GLY A 142 -19.79 61.54 23.85
N GLU A 143 -19.47 60.56 23.01
CA GLU A 143 -20.31 60.18 21.88
C GLU A 143 -21.66 59.57 22.30
N THR A 144 -22.71 59.88 21.53
CA THR A 144 -24.02 59.22 21.62
C THR A 144 -24.35 58.60 20.27
N LEU A 145 -24.12 57.28 20.15
CA LEU A 145 -24.35 56.53 18.92
C LEU A 145 -25.80 56.03 18.86
N THR A 146 -26.51 56.33 17.79
CA THR A 146 -27.95 56.04 17.65
C THR A 146 -28.26 55.26 16.38
N GLY A 147 -29.19 54.30 16.46
CA GLY A 147 -29.59 53.45 15.34
C GLY A 147 -28.79 52.15 15.23
N VAL A 148 -28.22 51.68 16.35
CA VAL A 148 -27.59 50.36 16.44
C VAL A 148 -28.69 49.32 16.61
N ASP A 149 -29.39 49.02 15.52
CA ASP A 149 -30.51 48.08 15.56
C ASP A 149 -30.02 46.63 15.65
N LEU A 150 -30.61 45.86 16.57
CA LEU A 150 -30.26 44.48 16.89
C LEU A 150 -31.37 43.55 16.41
N VAL A 151 -31.00 42.47 15.72
CA VAL A 151 -31.97 41.59 15.05
C VAL A 151 -31.98 40.21 15.71
N LEU A 152 -33.11 39.86 16.33
CA LEU A 152 -33.35 38.56 16.93
C LEU A 152 -33.90 37.57 15.89
N MET A 153 -33.37 36.35 15.91
CA MET A 153 -33.72 35.30 14.96
C MET A 153 -34.33 34.12 15.70
N LYS A 154 -35.37 33.51 15.14
CA LYS A 154 -35.92 32.28 15.70
C LYS A 154 -34.96 31.12 15.39
N GLY A 155 -34.62 30.35 16.41
CA GLY A 155 -33.71 29.23 16.31
C GLY A 155 -34.30 28.11 15.45
N GLY A 156 -33.58 27.72 14.42
CA GLY A 156 -33.87 26.48 13.69
C GLY A 156 -33.38 25.25 14.46
N SER A 157 -33.69 24.06 13.92
CA SER A 157 -33.20 22.78 14.43
C SER A 157 -32.72 21.87 13.29
N ILE A 158 -31.80 20.96 13.62
CA ILE A 158 -31.36 19.86 12.77
C ILE A 158 -31.49 18.58 13.58
N SER A 159 -32.11 17.56 13.00
CA SER A 159 -32.24 16.23 13.58
C SER A 159 -32.22 15.16 12.50
N GLY A 160 -31.91 13.94 12.92
CA GLY A 160 -31.87 12.75 12.08
C GLY A 160 -31.53 11.52 12.93
N LYS A 161 -31.26 10.40 12.25
CA LYS A 161 -30.83 9.15 12.86
C LYS A 161 -29.46 8.69 12.37
N VAL A 162 -28.70 8.09 13.25
CA VAL A 162 -27.53 7.26 12.90
C VAL A 162 -27.97 5.80 12.94
N THR A 163 -27.83 5.11 11.82
CA THR A 163 -28.13 3.68 11.67
C THR A 163 -26.94 2.93 11.10
N GLU A 164 -26.83 1.65 11.41
CA GLU A 164 -25.97 0.69 10.72
C GLU A 164 -26.81 -0.09 9.72
N THR A 165 -26.35 -0.24 8.48
CA THR A 165 -27.07 -1.01 7.46
C THR A 165 -26.39 -2.33 7.13
N HIS A 166 -27.01 -3.41 7.60
CA HIS A 166 -26.68 -4.78 7.18
C HIS A 166 -27.38 -5.08 5.85
N VAL A 167 -26.60 -5.45 4.83
CA VAL A 167 -27.09 -5.64 3.46
C VAL A 167 -27.45 -7.11 3.22
N VAL A 168 -28.61 -7.54 3.72
CA VAL A 168 -29.01 -8.95 3.69
C VAL A 168 -29.44 -9.38 2.28
N TYR A 169 -28.74 -10.36 1.69
CA TYR A 169 -29.07 -10.89 0.35
C TYR A 169 -29.86 -12.21 0.42
N HIS A 170 -31.16 -12.14 0.13
CA HIS A 170 -31.99 -13.33 -0.02
C HIS A 170 -31.62 -14.13 -1.30
N ARG A 171 -30.81 -15.19 -1.15
CA ARG A 171 -30.38 -16.11 -2.24
C ARG A 171 -31.54 -16.52 -3.18
N SER A 172 -32.73 -16.78 -2.63
CA SER A 172 -33.94 -17.14 -3.39
C SER A 172 -34.48 -16.01 -4.28
N ALA A 173 -34.43 -14.76 -3.82
CA ALA A 173 -34.90 -13.60 -4.58
C ALA A 173 -33.91 -13.22 -5.71
N VAL A 174 -32.60 -13.33 -5.46
CA VAL A 174 -31.55 -13.16 -6.49
C VAL A 174 -31.81 -14.14 -7.65
N ALA A 175 -32.03 -15.42 -7.34
CA ALA A 175 -32.32 -16.44 -8.34
C ALA A 175 -33.64 -16.20 -9.09
N GLY A 176 -34.69 -15.73 -8.40
CA GLY A 176 -35.98 -15.40 -9.02
C GLY A 176 -35.90 -14.23 -10.00
N ILE A 177 -35.20 -13.16 -9.61
CA ILE A 177 -34.99 -11.98 -10.45
C ILE A 177 -34.16 -12.30 -11.69
N LEU A 178 -33.03 -13.00 -11.54
CA LEU A 178 -32.18 -13.37 -12.67
C LEU A 178 -32.88 -14.33 -13.65
N GLN A 179 -33.95 -15.02 -13.25
CA GLN A 179 -34.83 -15.78 -14.15
C GLN A 179 -35.92 -14.93 -14.83
N ALA A 180 -36.40 -13.87 -14.18
CA ALA A 180 -37.39 -12.96 -14.74
C ALA A 180 -36.76 -12.06 -15.83
N GLU A 181 -35.64 -11.40 -15.51
CA GLU A 181 -34.96 -10.44 -16.39
C GLU A 181 -34.54 -11.04 -17.75
N ARG A 182 -34.09 -12.30 -17.73
CA ARG A 182 -33.74 -13.08 -18.94
C ARG A 182 -34.88 -13.18 -19.97
N ARG A 183 -36.14 -13.05 -19.53
CA ARG A 183 -37.33 -13.15 -20.40
C ARG A 183 -37.76 -11.82 -21.01
N GLN A 184 -37.33 -10.69 -20.43
CA GLN A 184 -37.86 -9.36 -20.75
C GLN A 184 -37.01 -8.59 -21.76
N TYR A 185 -35.68 -8.72 -21.69
CA TYR A 185 -34.75 -7.94 -22.51
C TYR A 185 -34.08 -8.77 -23.61
N SER A 186 -33.84 -8.16 -24.78
CA SER A 186 -33.28 -8.81 -25.97
C SER A 186 -31.79 -8.55 -26.17
N SER A 187 -31.28 -7.37 -25.79
CA SER A 187 -29.83 -7.08 -25.85
C SER A 187 -29.08 -7.47 -24.58
N ILE A 188 -27.77 -7.73 -24.70
CA ILE A 188 -26.92 -8.06 -23.54
C ILE A 188 -26.80 -6.85 -22.60
N LYS A 189 -26.58 -5.64 -23.12
CA LYS A 189 -26.38 -4.44 -22.30
C LYS A 189 -27.62 -4.08 -21.47
N GLU A 190 -28.82 -4.22 -22.03
CA GLU A 190 -30.05 -3.97 -21.26
C GLU A 190 -30.27 -5.03 -20.18
N ARG A 191 -29.89 -6.30 -20.43
CA ARG A 191 -29.89 -7.35 -19.40
C ARG A 191 -28.89 -7.07 -18.28
N GLU A 192 -27.68 -6.60 -18.60
CA GLU A 192 -26.70 -6.15 -17.60
C GLU A 192 -27.30 -5.02 -16.75
N GLU A 193 -27.76 -3.93 -17.37
CA GLU A 193 -28.32 -2.76 -16.67
C GLU A 193 -29.57 -3.06 -15.84
N ALA A 194 -30.48 -3.92 -16.33
CA ALA A 194 -31.65 -4.34 -15.57
C ALA A 194 -31.26 -5.24 -14.39
N SER A 195 -30.33 -6.18 -14.61
CA SER A 195 -29.80 -7.03 -13.53
C SER A 195 -29.07 -6.24 -12.45
N TRP A 196 -28.41 -5.10 -12.77
CA TRP A 196 -27.84 -4.20 -11.74
C TRP A 196 -28.92 -3.61 -10.84
N ARG A 197 -29.96 -3.00 -11.42
CA ARG A 197 -31.07 -2.42 -10.65
C ARG A 197 -31.78 -3.48 -9.81
N ALA A 198 -31.95 -4.68 -10.36
CA ALA A 198 -32.71 -5.75 -9.73
C ALA A 198 -31.89 -6.53 -8.68
N LEU A 199 -30.57 -6.65 -8.81
CA LEU A 199 -29.69 -7.11 -7.72
C LEU A 199 -29.68 -6.13 -6.54
N GLY A 200 -29.60 -4.82 -6.83
CA GLY A 200 -29.72 -3.77 -5.81
C GLY A 200 -31.09 -3.75 -5.11
N ALA A 201 -32.15 -4.22 -5.77
CA ALA A 201 -33.49 -4.35 -5.19
C ALA A 201 -33.75 -5.66 -4.41
N VAL A 202 -32.75 -6.55 -4.31
CA VAL A 202 -32.83 -7.79 -3.51
C VAL A 202 -32.04 -7.69 -2.20
N ALA A 203 -31.11 -6.73 -2.12
CA ALA A 203 -30.61 -6.26 -0.84
C ALA A 203 -31.78 -5.73 0.00
N SER A 204 -32.13 -6.43 1.09
CA SER A 204 -32.89 -5.83 2.17
C SER A 204 -31.91 -5.13 3.10
N GLU A 205 -31.82 -3.80 2.95
CA GLU A 205 -31.09 -2.95 3.89
C GLU A 205 -31.82 -3.01 5.25
N GLN A 206 -31.26 -3.75 6.20
CA GLN A 206 -31.71 -3.73 7.59
C GLN A 206 -30.93 -2.64 8.33
N ALA A 207 -31.58 -1.48 8.50
CA ALA A 207 -31.04 -0.34 9.22
C ALA A 207 -31.34 -0.48 10.73
N GLU A 208 -30.34 -0.85 11.52
CA GLU A 208 -30.43 -0.90 12.99
C GLU A 208 -29.93 0.42 13.60
N PRO A 209 -30.53 0.92 14.70
CA PRO A 209 -30.11 2.17 15.34
C PRO A 209 -28.75 2.02 16.05
N VAL A 210 -27.91 3.06 15.97
CA VAL A 210 -26.57 3.05 16.60
C VAL A 210 -26.48 4.10 17.70
N ASP A 211 -26.22 3.65 18.93
CA ASP A 211 -26.04 4.49 20.12
C ASP A 211 -24.63 5.10 20.20
N GLY A 212 -24.48 6.24 20.88
CA GLY A 212 -23.18 6.82 21.25
C GLY A 212 -22.31 7.37 20.11
N VAL A 213 -22.83 7.51 18.89
CA VAL A 213 -22.09 8.10 17.75
C VAL A 213 -22.04 9.61 17.90
N ARG A 214 -20.84 10.19 17.95
CA ARG A 214 -20.70 11.65 18.02
C ARG A 214 -21.03 12.27 16.67
N VAL A 215 -22.10 13.05 16.63
CA VAL A 215 -22.49 13.88 15.51
C VAL A 215 -21.96 15.29 15.77
N PHE A 216 -21.33 15.88 14.76
CA PHE A 216 -20.79 17.23 14.81
C PHE A 216 -21.49 18.14 13.81
N LEU A 217 -21.66 19.39 14.21
CA LEU A 217 -22.24 20.47 13.42
C LEU A 217 -21.28 21.66 13.41
N GLU A 218 -20.85 22.11 12.23
CA GLU A 218 -19.90 23.22 12.01
C GLU A 218 -20.60 24.31 11.18
N GLY A 219 -20.84 25.46 11.80
CA GLY A 219 -21.28 26.71 11.17
C GLY A 219 -20.38 27.86 11.65
N ILE A 220 -20.97 28.96 12.13
CA ILE A 220 -20.24 30.01 12.89
C ILE A 220 -19.61 29.43 14.17
N THR A 221 -20.25 28.42 14.78
CA THR A 221 -19.73 27.67 15.92
C THR A 221 -19.72 26.17 15.61
N THR A 222 -18.83 25.43 16.28
CA THR A 222 -18.88 23.97 16.29
C THR A 222 -19.70 23.50 17.50
N ARG A 223 -20.63 22.58 17.27
CA ARG A 223 -21.37 21.86 18.32
C ARG A 223 -21.21 20.36 18.11
N GLU A 224 -21.31 19.60 19.19
CA GLU A 224 -21.39 18.13 19.16
C GLU A 224 -22.65 17.64 19.88
N SER A 225 -23.09 16.44 19.50
CA SER A 225 -24.22 15.70 20.07
C SER A 225 -23.89 14.21 19.96
N ALA A 226 -24.46 13.36 20.80
CA ALA A 226 -24.37 11.91 20.62
C ALA A 226 -25.69 11.39 20.03
N SER A 227 -25.65 10.32 19.26
CA SER A 227 -26.86 9.55 18.98
C SER A 227 -27.31 8.81 20.24
N GLU A 228 -28.63 8.72 20.43
CA GLU A 228 -29.26 7.94 21.50
C GLU A 228 -29.48 6.47 21.07
N THR A 229 -29.95 5.64 22.01
CA THR A 229 -30.24 4.20 21.80
C THR A 229 -31.23 3.87 20.68
N ASP A 230 -32.02 4.83 20.18
CA ASP A 230 -32.89 4.67 19.00
C ASP A 230 -32.26 5.24 17.70
N GLY A 231 -30.98 5.61 17.78
CA GLY A 231 -30.17 6.23 16.74
C GLY A 231 -30.40 7.73 16.58
N SER A 232 -31.41 8.35 17.22
CA SER A 232 -31.71 9.76 17.00
C SER A 232 -30.66 10.70 17.58
N TYR A 233 -30.48 11.85 16.94
CA TYR A 233 -29.70 12.98 17.45
C TYR A 233 -30.42 14.29 17.11
N SER A 234 -30.11 15.36 17.85
CA SER A 234 -30.61 16.70 17.51
C SER A 234 -29.67 17.85 17.90
N PHE A 235 -29.87 18.97 17.22
CA PHE A 235 -29.32 20.29 17.51
C PHE A 235 -30.45 21.33 17.43
N THR A 236 -30.61 22.17 18.44
CA THR A 236 -31.65 23.21 18.52
C THR A 236 -31.04 24.59 18.75
N GLY A 237 -31.81 25.66 18.52
CA GLY A 237 -31.28 27.03 18.69
C GLY A 237 -30.15 27.34 17.68
N LEU A 238 -30.33 26.92 16.43
CA LEU A 238 -29.40 27.17 15.32
C LEU A 238 -29.73 28.50 14.64
N ARG A 239 -28.69 29.21 14.18
CA ARG A 239 -28.88 30.43 13.38
C ARG A 239 -29.22 30.08 11.92
N PRO A 240 -29.83 31.00 11.15
CA PRO A 240 -30.09 30.82 9.73
C PRO A 240 -28.79 30.85 8.91
N GLU A 241 -28.13 29.70 8.73
CA GLU A 241 -26.90 29.57 7.94
C GLU A 241 -26.85 28.22 7.19
N THR A 242 -25.69 27.84 6.63
CA THR A 242 -25.47 26.52 6.02
C THR A 242 -24.43 25.74 6.78
N TYR A 243 -24.91 24.85 7.65
CA TYR A 243 -24.12 23.96 8.47
C TYR A 243 -23.48 22.85 7.65
N ARG A 244 -22.32 22.38 8.13
CA ARG A 244 -21.75 21.09 7.77
C ARG A 244 -22.01 20.12 8.91
N VAL A 245 -22.57 18.96 8.61
CA VAL A 245 -22.84 17.91 9.60
C VAL A 245 -22.05 16.66 9.22
N TRP A 246 -21.34 16.05 10.16
CA TRP A 246 -20.66 14.76 9.97
C TRP A 246 -20.68 13.95 11.27
N ILE A 247 -20.29 12.68 11.19
CA ILE A 247 -20.17 11.80 12.35
C ILE A 247 -18.74 11.34 12.61
N GLU A 248 -18.46 11.02 13.86
CA GLU A 248 -17.29 10.30 14.34
C GLU A 248 -17.78 9.20 15.30
N ALA A 249 -17.92 7.98 14.77
CA ALA A 249 -18.32 6.84 15.59
C ALA A 249 -17.21 6.45 16.59
N PRO A 250 -17.56 5.91 17.77
CA PRO A 250 -16.62 5.37 18.74
C PRO A 250 -15.55 4.46 18.12
N PRO A 251 -14.31 4.45 18.66
CA PRO A 251 -13.26 3.49 18.27
C PRO A 251 -13.60 2.01 18.52
N GLU A 252 -14.72 1.74 19.17
CA GLU A 252 -15.31 0.42 19.38
C GLU A 252 -16.24 0.01 18.22
N LEU A 253 -16.84 0.97 17.52
CA LEU A 253 -17.76 0.76 16.41
C LEU A 253 -17.07 0.93 15.04
N VAL A 254 -16.29 2.01 14.83
CA VAL A 254 -15.56 2.23 13.57
C VAL A 254 -14.05 2.17 13.80
N ARG A 255 -13.47 1.01 13.47
CA ARG A 255 -12.02 0.82 13.29
C ARG A 255 -11.57 0.89 11.83
N ASN A 256 -12.37 1.53 10.98
CA ASN A 256 -12.08 1.68 9.56
C ASN A 256 -12.21 3.12 9.06
N GLY A 257 -11.06 3.75 8.80
CA GLY A 257 -10.99 5.09 8.23
C GLY A 257 -11.60 5.19 6.82
N ARG A 258 -12.89 5.53 6.76
CA ARG A 258 -13.40 6.51 5.78
C ARG A 258 -12.84 7.88 6.15
N LYS A 259 -12.70 8.79 5.18
CA LYS A 259 -12.25 10.16 5.48
C LYS A 259 -13.46 10.98 5.93
N ARG A 260 -13.24 12.01 6.76
CA ARG A 260 -14.28 12.98 7.19
C ARG A 260 -15.08 13.59 6.02
N ALA A 261 -14.54 13.58 4.80
CA ALA A 261 -15.23 14.00 3.58
C ALA A 261 -16.33 13.03 3.09
N ASP A 262 -16.22 11.73 3.38
CA ASP A 262 -17.12 10.68 2.88
C ASP A 262 -18.45 10.60 3.67
N GLN A 263 -18.54 11.32 4.78
CA GLN A 263 -19.69 11.41 5.69
C GLN A 263 -20.06 12.88 5.99
N LEU A 264 -19.78 13.80 5.06
CA LEU A 264 -20.02 15.24 5.24
C LEU A 264 -21.30 15.70 4.51
N GLN A 265 -22.35 15.98 5.27
CA GLN A 265 -23.58 16.58 4.76
C GLN A 265 -23.52 18.12 4.86
N LYS A 266 -24.26 18.81 3.98
CA LYS A 266 -24.43 20.27 4.02
C LYS A 266 -25.92 20.59 4.16
N VAL A 267 -26.27 21.33 5.21
CA VAL A 267 -27.67 21.57 5.59
C VAL A 267 -27.89 23.07 5.78
N SER A 268 -28.68 23.67 4.89
CA SER A 268 -29.11 25.07 5.01
C SER A 268 -30.37 25.17 5.89
N ILE A 269 -30.40 26.17 6.76
CA ILE A 269 -31.45 26.44 7.75
C ILE A 269 -31.94 27.89 7.61
N SER A 270 -33.24 28.09 7.69
CA SER A 270 -33.92 29.40 7.73
C SER A 270 -34.35 29.76 9.16
N SER A 271 -34.79 31.01 9.41
CA SER A 271 -35.32 31.42 10.72
C SER A 271 -36.48 30.51 11.14
N GLY A 272 -36.33 29.83 12.29
CA GLY A 272 -37.31 28.88 12.81
C GLY A 272 -37.53 27.62 11.96
N GLU A 273 -36.65 27.28 11.01
CA GLU A 273 -36.77 26.06 10.21
C GLU A 273 -36.32 24.82 10.99
N GLU A 274 -37.18 23.80 11.02
CA GLU A 274 -36.86 22.49 11.57
C GLU A 274 -36.45 21.53 10.45
N LYS A 275 -35.25 20.97 10.52
CA LYS A 275 -34.76 19.93 9.62
C LYS A 275 -34.87 18.56 10.29
N PHE A 276 -35.57 17.66 9.61
CA PHE A 276 -35.61 16.24 9.92
C PHE A 276 -34.85 15.47 8.84
N ASP A 277 -34.72 14.15 9.02
CA ASP A 277 -34.17 13.21 8.05
C ASP A 277 -32.71 13.51 7.59
N VAL A 278 -31.91 14.18 8.42
CA VAL A 278 -30.46 14.37 8.20
C VAL A 278 -29.72 13.12 8.67
N ASP A 279 -30.04 11.99 8.04
CA ASP A 279 -29.66 10.66 8.52
C ASP A 279 -28.24 10.26 8.08
N PHE A 280 -27.57 9.47 8.92
CA PHE A 280 -26.25 8.92 8.66
C PHE A 280 -26.28 7.39 8.69
N ASN A 281 -25.70 6.78 7.66
CA ASN A 281 -25.61 5.34 7.52
C ASN A 281 -24.16 4.86 7.74
N LEU A 282 -23.97 4.02 8.75
CA LEU A 282 -22.75 3.31 9.08
C LEU A 282 -22.73 1.93 8.42
N GLN A 283 -21.54 1.51 8.01
CA GLN A 283 -21.26 0.16 7.50
C GLN A 283 -19.99 -0.30 8.20
N LEU A 284 -20.15 -1.17 9.21
CA LEU A 284 -19.06 -1.56 10.11
C LEU A 284 -18.34 -2.83 9.67
N ASP A 285 -18.67 -3.36 8.47
CA ASP A 285 -18.09 -4.56 7.84
C ASP A 285 -16.60 -4.69 8.13
N SER A 286 -16.25 -5.51 9.11
CA SER A 286 -14.88 -5.68 9.57
C SER A 286 -14.63 -7.10 10.03
N VAL A 287 -13.52 -7.65 9.55
CA VAL A 287 -13.02 -8.94 10.01
C VAL A 287 -12.27 -8.73 11.32
N SER A 288 -12.43 -9.68 12.22
CA SER A 288 -11.65 -9.78 13.45
C SER A 288 -10.90 -11.11 13.46
N VAL A 289 -9.64 -11.12 13.92
CA VAL A 289 -8.87 -12.34 14.16
C VAL A 289 -8.62 -12.45 15.66
N VAL A 290 -9.01 -13.58 16.25
CA VAL A 290 -8.90 -13.86 17.69
C VAL A 290 -8.34 -15.26 17.92
N GLY A 291 -7.67 -15.47 19.06
CA GLY A 291 -7.13 -16.79 19.41
C GLY A 291 -6.06 -16.71 20.46
N ARG A 292 -5.22 -17.74 20.57
CA ARG A 292 -4.12 -17.78 21.54
C ARG A 292 -2.75 -17.98 20.88
N VAL A 293 -1.72 -17.33 21.41
CA VAL A 293 -0.32 -17.67 21.10
C VAL A 293 0.20 -18.62 22.17
N LEU A 294 0.67 -19.80 21.74
CA LEU A 294 1.10 -20.91 22.59
C LEU A 294 2.51 -21.37 22.21
N ASP A 295 3.22 -22.00 23.15
CA ASP A 295 4.45 -22.73 22.87
C ASP A 295 4.19 -24.16 22.33
N ARG A 296 5.25 -24.86 21.94
CA ARG A 296 5.19 -26.26 21.45
C ARG A 296 4.69 -27.27 22.52
N GLY A 297 4.61 -26.88 23.79
CA GLY A 297 4.00 -27.63 24.89
C GLY A 297 2.51 -27.31 25.14
N GLY A 298 1.95 -26.28 24.50
CA GLY A 298 0.60 -25.77 24.74
C GLY A 298 0.49 -24.78 25.92
N ILE A 299 1.63 -24.24 26.39
CA ILE A 299 1.69 -23.19 27.41
C ILE A 299 1.42 -21.84 26.73
N PRO A 300 0.53 -20.97 27.26
CA PRO A 300 0.33 -19.64 26.71
C PRO A 300 1.57 -18.74 26.79
N ILE A 301 1.71 -17.86 25.81
CA ILE A 301 2.81 -16.87 25.73
C ILE A 301 2.22 -15.47 25.93
N GLU A 302 2.51 -14.86 27.07
CA GLU A 302 2.18 -13.46 27.41
C GLU A 302 3.10 -12.48 26.66
N GLY A 303 2.57 -11.31 26.27
CA GLY A 303 3.36 -10.25 25.65
C GLY A 303 3.90 -10.54 24.24
N ALA A 304 3.38 -11.57 23.56
CA ALA A 304 3.67 -11.83 22.15
C ALA A 304 3.11 -10.68 21.30
N GLU A 305 3.95 -10.05 20.47
CA GLU A 305 3.54 -9.01 19.52
C GLU A 305 2.93 -9.67 18.28
N LEU A 306 1.70 -9.29 17.94
CA LEU A 306 1.07 -9.62 16.68
C LEU A 306 0.95 -8.36 15.83
N THR A 307 1.32 -8.47 14.56
CA THR A 307 1.16 -7.43 13.54
C THR A 307 0.45 -8.03 12.34
N ILE A 308 -0.65 -7.44 11.91
CA ILE A 308 -1.41 -7.92 10.75
C ILE A 308 -1.47 -6.83 9.68
N ASP A 309 -0.98 -7.19 8.49
CA ASP A 309 -1.00 -6.37 7.29
C ASP A 309 -1.94 -6.99 6.25
N HIS A 310 -2.42 -6.21 5.29
CA HIS A 310 -2.87 -6.80 4.02
C HIS A 310 -1.67 -7.40 3.29
N ALA A 311 -1.77 -8.66 2.85
CA ALA A 311 -0.63 -9.40 2.32
C ALA A 311 0.00 -8.65 1.11
N PRO A 312 1.33 -8.46 1.09
CA PRO A 312 2.00 -7.69 0.06
C PRO A 312 1.90 -8.42 -1.28
N THR A 313 1.54 -7.67 -2.32
CA THR A 313 1.33 -8.19 -3.67
C THR A 313 2.67 -8.62 -4.28
N TRP A 314 2.86 -9.90 -4.55
CA TRP A 314 4.12 -10.41 -5.15
C TRP A 314 4.18 -10.11 -6.67
N SER A 315 3.07 -9.68 -7.28
CA SER A 315 3.11 -9.01 -8.59
C SER A 315 4.03 -7.77 -8.51
N GLY A 316 5.16 -7.81 -9.23
CA GLY A 316 6.19 -6.76 -9.26
C GLY A 316 5.78 -5.42 -9.91
N GLU A 317 4.49 -5.12 -9.92
CA GLU A 317 3.88 -3.91 -10.44
C GLU A 317 3.78 -2.88 -9.31
N SER A 318 4.81 -2.03 -9.19
CA SER A 318 4.93 -1.07 -8.09
C SER A 318 3.84 0.01 -8.15
N GLY A 319 3.07 0.20 -7.07
CA GLY A 319 2.16 1.34 -6.99
C GLY A 319 1.34 1.51 -5.69
N SER A 320 0.81 0.43 -5.12
CA SER A 320 -0.20 0.55 -4.04
C SER A 320 0.31 0.11 -2.68
N ARG A 321 0.72 1.08 -1.84
CA ARG A 321 0.81 0.87 -0.39
C ARG A 321 -0.59 0.79 0.20
N VAL A 322 -1.04 -0.41 0.57
CA VAL A 322 -2.24 -0.56 1.40
C VAL A 322 -1.88 -0.09 2.82
N THR A 323 -2.28 1.13 3.18
CA THR A 323 -1.89 1.77 4.45
C THR A 323 -2.85 1.39 5.58
N GLY A 324 -2.80 0.12 5.98
CA GLY A 324 -3.45 -0.43 7.16
C GLY A 324 -2.58 -1.54 7.72
N SER A 325 -2.04 -1.31 8.92
CA SER A 325 -1.30 -2.27 9.73
C SER A 325 -1.90 -2.19 11.12
N TRP A 326 -2.33 -3.32 11.66
CA TRP A 326 -2.95 -3.39 12.99
C TRP A 326 -2.04 -4.21 13.90
N GLN A 327 -1.86 -3.76 15.14
CA GLN A 327 -1.00 -4.42 16.12
C GLN A 327 -1.77 -4.71 17.41
N THR A 328 -1.42 -5.80 18.08
CA THR A 328 -1.89 -6.14 19.43
C THR A 328 -0.81 -6.95 20.17
N MET A 329 -1.00 -7.15 21.47
CA MET A 329 -0.15 -8.02 22.29
C MET A 329 -1.02 -9.03 23.04
N THR A 330 -0.48 -10.22 23.32
CA THR A 330 -1.20 -11.22 24.12
C THR A 330 -1.27 -10.87 25.61
N ASP A 331 -2.39 -11.24 26.24
CA ASP A 331 -2.53 -11.24 27.69
C ASP A 331 -1.84 -12.44 28.36
N SER A 332 -1.98 -12.54 29.69
CA SER A 332 -1.39 -13.62 30.51
C SER A 332 -2.00 -15.01 30.28
N ASP A 333 -3.14 -15.09 29.60
CA ASP A 333 -3.78 -16.33 29.14
C ASP A 333 -3.38 -16.66 27.68
N GLY A 334 -2.45 -15.86 27.12
CA GLY A 334 -1.97 -15.90 25.74
C GLY A 334 -2.99 -15.46 24.71
N TYR A 335 -4.14 -14.89 25.12
CA TYR A 335 -5.21 -14.49 24.21
C TYR A 335 -4.87 -13.19 23.48
N TYR A 336 -5.23 -13.11 22.20
CA TYR A 336 -5.12 -11.90 21.40
C TYR A 336 -6.41 -11.63 20.62
N GLU A 337 -6.57 -10.35 20.26
CA GLU A 337 -7.69 -9.88 19.46
C GLU A 337 -7.24 -8.71 18.55
N LEU A 338 -7.51 -8.87 17.25
CA LEU A 338 -7.22 -7.92 16.18
C LEU A 338 -8.53 -7.60 15.45
N THR A 339 -9.04 -6.38 15.57
CA THR A 339 -10.38 -6.00 15.06
C THR A 339 -10.31 -4.82 14.10
N GLY A 340 -11.36 -4.65 13.27
CA GLY A 340 -11.43 -3.56 12.30
C GLY A 340 -10.74 -3.84 10.96
N LEU A 341 -10.32 -5.08 10.70
CA LEU A 341 -9.64 -5.46 9.48
C LEU A 341 -10.62 -5.38 8.30
N ARG A 342 -10.17 -4.96 7.11
CA ARG A 342 -11.09 -4.78 5.97
C ARG A 342 -11.41 -6.12 5.30
N PRO A 343 -12.69 -6.55 5.27
CA PRO A 343 -13.08 -7.70 4.46
C PRO A 343 -12.82 -7.46 2.98
N ILE A 344 -12.66 -8.55 2.23
CA ILE A 344 -12.55 -8.50 0.77
C ILE A 344 -13.92 -8.29 0.12
N GLY A 345 -13.99 -7.52 -0.98
CA GLY A 345 -15.22 -7.42 -1.79
C GLY A 345 -15.55 -8.73 -2.51
N PHE A 346 -16.83 -9.15 -2.50
CA PHE A 346 -17.31 -10.41 -3.09
C PHE A 346 -16.91 -10.65 -4.55
N ILE A 347 -16.70 -9.60 -5.35
CA ILE A 347 -16.20 -9.70 -6.74
C ILE A 347 -14.83 -10.37 -6.78
N ARG A 348 -13.97 -10.12 -5.78
CA ARG A 348 -12.60 -10.64 -5.74
C ARG A 348 -12.57 -12.11 -5.32
N ILE A 349 -13.41 -12.52 -4.36
CA ILE A 349 -13.66 -13.94 -4.03
C ILE A 349 -14.20 -14.67 -5.27
N SER A 350 -15.19 -14.08 -5.94
CA SER A 350 -15.76 -14.62 -7.18
C SER A 350 -14.72 -14.75 -8.29
N ARG A 351 -13.77 -13.80 -8.37
CA ARG A 351 -12.67 -13.81 -9.34
C ARG A 351 -11.63 -14.89 -9.02
N PHE A 352 -11.30 -15.11 -7.74
CA PHE A 352 -10.49 -16.25 -7.29
C PHE A 352 -11.14 -17.56 -7.71
N LEU A 353 -12.36 -17.82 -7.23
CA LEU A 353 -13.09 -19.07 -7.48
C LEU A 353 -13.27 -19.36 -8.98
N TRP A 354 -13.41 -18.31 -9.80
CA TRP A 354 -13.46 -18.43 -11.26
C TRP A 354 -12.09 -18.76 -11.88
N ARG A 355 -11.01 -18.08 -11.48
CA ARG A 355 -9.70 -18.20 -12.16
C ARG A 355 -8.85 -19.36 -11.66
N GLY A 356 -8.93 -19.68 -10.36
CA GLY A 356 -8.08 -20.65 -9.66
C GLY A 356 -6.90 -19.99 -8.92
N ASP A 357 -6.52 -18.77 -9.33
CA ASP A 357 -5.48 -17.97 -8.69
C ASP A 357 -6.09 -17.17 -7.52
N LEU A 358 -5.63 -17.40 -6.28
CA LEU A 358 -5.85 -16.46 -5.18
C LEU A 358 -5.09 -15.17 -5.50
N PRO A 359 -5.74 -14.00 -5.59
CA PRO A 359 -5.02 -12.73 -5.59
C PRO A 359 -4.53 -12.45 -4.16
N ASP A 360 -3.26 -12.11 -3.98
CA ASP A 360 -2.65 -11.74 -2.69
C ASP A 360 -3.53 -10.74 -1.90
N TYR A 361 -4.17 -9.83 -2.64
CA TYR A 361 -5.20 -8.86 -2.25
C TYR A 361 -6.42 -9.40 -1.46
N GLY A 362 -6.53 -10.71 -1.26
CA GLY A 362 -7.57 -11.36 -0.44
C GLY A 362 -7.07 -11.97 0.87
N MET A 363 -5.77 -11.86 1.16
CA MET A 363 -5.15 -12.42 2.35
C MET A 363 -4.69 -11.30 3.30
N PHE A 364 -4.79 -11.55 4.60
CA PHE A 364 -3.97 -10.86 5.59
C PHE A 364 -2.68 -11.65 5.81
N ALA A 365 -1.57 -10.95 6.05
CA ALA A 365 -0.35 -11.53 6.58
C ALA A 365 -0.28 -11.21 8.08
N LEU A 366 -0.49 -12.22 8.93
CA LEU A 366 -0.33 -12.12 10.36
C LEU A 366 1.09 -12.53 10.76
N ASP A 367 1.91 -11.55 11.13
CA ASP A 367 3.21 -11.74 11.77
C ASP A 367 3.02 -11.90 13.29
N THR A 368 3.80 -12.80 13.90
CA THR A 368 3.80 -13.01 15.36
C THR A 368 5.22 -13.21 15.87
N ARG A 369 5.58 -12.48 16.94
CA ARG A 369 6.91 -12.47 17.57
C ARG A 369 6.78 -12.52 19.09
N ALA A 370 7.71 -13.19 19.77
CA ALA A 370 7.82 -13.16 21.24
C ALA A 370 9.30 -13.35 21.64
N GLU A 371 9.70 -12.82 22.78
CA GLU A 371 11.07 -12.99 23.30
C GLU A 371 11.36 -14.47 23.60
N GLY A 372 12.47 -15.01 23.08
CA GLY A 372 12.78 -16.44 23.20
C GLY A 372 12.12 -17.35 22.15
N TYR A 373 11.41 -16.80 21.15
CA TYR A 373 10.65 -17.60 20.17
C TYR A 373 10.92 -17.22 18.71
N ALA A 374 11.03 -18.24 17.84
CA ALA A 374 11.14 -18.08 16.40
C ALA A 374 9.83 -17.54 15.83
N GLY A 375 9.90 -16.37 15.17
CA GLY A 375 8.73 -15.66 14.67
C GLY A 375 7.96 -16.42 13.58
N ARG A 376 6.64 -16.27 13.56
CA ARG A 376 5.73 -16.89 12.58
C ARG A 376 5.11 -15.87 11.65
N ARG A 377 4.78 -16.30 10.44
CA ARG A 377 3.88 -15.60 9.50
C ARG A 377 2.77 -16.56 9.08
N ILE A 378 1.52 -16.12 9.11
CA ILE A 378 0.36 -16.89 8.65
C ILE A 378 -0.40 -16.06 7.63
N LEU A 379 -0.69 -16.62 6.45
CA LEU A 379 -1.62 -16.01 5.50
C LEU A 379 -3.05 -16.43 5.83
N ILE A 380 -3.89 -15.48 6.22
CA ILE A 380 -5.28 -15.68 6.65
C ILE A 380 -6.23 -15.15 5.57
N PRO A 381 -7.23 -15.91 5.10
CA PRO A 381 -8.21 -15.38 4.17
C PRO A 381 -9.06 -14.29 4.84
N SER A 382 -9.30 -13.18 4.15
CA SER A 382 -10.14 -12.07 4.65
C SER A 382 -11.65 -12.30 4.40
N PHE A 383 -12.07 -13.57 4.49
CA PHE A 383 -13.39 -14.11 4.14
C PHE A 383 -13.53 -15.55 4.69
N ASP A 384 -14.76 -16.01 4.90
CA ASP A 384 -15.11 -17.30 5.51
C ASP A 384 -15.70 -18.34 4.52
N GLU A 385 -16.31 -19.42 5.03
CA GLU A 385 -17.00 -20.41 4.21
C GLU A 385 -18.37 -19.93 3.69
N ALA A 386 -19.12 -19.11 4.44
CA ALA A 386 -20.36 -18.50 3.98
C ALA A 386 -20.13 -17.52 2.81
N ASP A 387 -19.02 -16.78 2.86
CA ASP A 387 -18.55 -15.93 1.76
C ASP A 387 -18.19 -16.76 0.52
N ILE A 388 -17.49 -17.89 0.71
CA ILE A 388 -17.19 -18.82 -0.39
C ILE A 388 -18.49 -19.39 -0.98
N GLU A 389 -19.47 -19.77 -0.16
CA GLU A 389 -20.78 -20.22 -0.64
C GLU A 389 -21.51 -19.14 -1.43
N PHE A 390 -21.59 -17.91 -0.92
CA PHE A 390 -22.30 -16.83 -1.62
C PHE A 390 -21.59 -16.46 -2.92
N ALA A 391 -20.25 -16.40 -2.93
CA ALA A 391 -19.48 -16.16 -4.15
C ALA A 391 -19.66 -17.29 -5.18
N ARG A 392 -19.75 -18.56 -4.76
CA ARG A 392 -20.12 -19.69 -5.64
C ARG A 392 -21.53 -19.53 -6.21
N PHE A 393 -22.51 -19.29 -5.35
CA PHE A 393 -23.89 -19.05 -5.76
C PHE A 393 -24.00 -17.88 -6.75
N PHE A 394 -23.26 -16.80 -6.52
CA PHE A 394 -23.22 -15.63 -7.39
C PHE A 394 -22.58 -15.94 -8.76
N ILE A 395 -21.48 -16.70 -8.78
CA ILE A 395 -20.91 -17.24 -10.03
C ILE A 395 -21.96 -18.07 -10.76
N ASP A 396 -22.55 -19.09 -10.13
CA ASP A 396 -23.47 -20.03 -10.78
C ASP A 396 -24.74 -19.34 -11.31
N ALA A 397 -25.26 -18.35 -10.58
CA ALA A 397 -26.42 -17.57 -10.99
C ALA A 397 -26.14 -16.62 -12.18
N THR A 398 -24.94 -16.02 -12.22
CA THR A 398 -24.55 -15.05 -13.27
C THR A 398 -23.84 -15.70 -14.46
N LEU A 399 -23.17 -16.84 -14.31
CA LEU A 399 -22.40 -17.54 -15.34
C LEU A 399 -23.13 -17.65 -16.70
N PRO A 400 -24.41 -18.08 -16.77
CA PRO A 400 -25.11 -18.20 -18.05
C PRO A 400 -25.58 -16.86 -18.66
N MET A 401 -25.25 -15.71 -18.05
CA MET A 401 -25.34 -14.40 -18.70
C MET A 401 -24.09 -14.14 -19.57
N TRP A 402 -22.95 -14.74 -19.21
CA TRP A 402 -21.66 -14.56 -19.87
C TRP A 402 -21.42 -15.55 -21.03
N GLU A 403 -22.15 -16.67 -21.08
CA GLU A 403 -22.06 -17.71 -22.12
C GLU A 403 -22.42 -17.23 -23.56
N GLY A 404 -22.83 -15.97 -23.72
CA GLY A 404 -23.00 -15.30 -25.02
C GLY A 404 -22.08 -14.09 -25.25
N SER A 405 -21.13 -13.81 -24.36
CA SER A 405 -20.22 -12.66 -24.49
C SER A 405 -18.98 -13.01 -25.33
N SER A 406 -18.80 -12.29 -26.44
CA SER A 406 -17.61 -12.38 -27.31
C SER A 406 -16.30 -11.98 -26.62
N ASP A 407 -16.38 -11.19 -25.55
CA ASP A 407 -15.29 -10.35 -25.07
C ASP A 407 -14.27 -11.12 -24.21
N GLY A 408 -14.61 -12.33 -23.76
CA GLY A 408 -13.85 -13.07 -22.75
C GLY A 408 -13.81 -12.41 -21.35
N GLY A 409 -14.45 -11.25 -21.20
CA GLY A 409 -14.54 -10.52 -19.93
C GLY A 409 -15.50 -11.20 -18.97
N GLY A 410 -14.96 -12.01 -18.05
CA GLY A 410 -15.71 -12.60 -16.94
C GLY A 410 -16.02 -11.58 -15.82
N PRO A 411 -15.93 -11.95 -14.53
CA PRO A 411 -16.34 -11.08 -13.40
C PRO A 411 -15.41 -9.88 -13.09
N THR A 412 -14.97 -9.17 -14.13
CA THR A 412 -14.18 -7.94 -14.08
C THR A 412 -14.97 -6.69 -14.50
N LYS A 413 -16.18 -6.84 -15.08
CA LYS A 413 -17.08 -5.71 -15.41
C LYS A 413 -18.07 -5.34 -14.28
N PHE A 414 -18.22 -6.17 -13.25
CA PHE A 414 -19.05 -5.87 -12.08
C PHE A 414 -18.49 -4.66 -11.30
N ARG A 415 -19.36 -3.77 -10.81
CA ARG A 415 -18.98 -2.66 -9.91
C ARG A 415 -19.02 -3.13 -8.45
N GLU A 416 -17.96 -2.82 -7.69
CA GLU A 416 -17.79 -3.21 -6.28
C GLU A 416 -18.75 -2.45 -5.32
N GLU A 417 -19.48 -1.46 -5.84
CA GLU A 417 -20.53 -0.69 -5.14
C GLU A 417 -21.94 -1.30 -5.17
N TYR A 418 -22.20 -2.31 -6.01
CA TYR A 418 -23.52 -2.95 -6.18
C TYR A 418 -23.54 -4.44 -5.76
N MET A 419 -22.48 -4.90 -5.10
CA MET A 419 -22.40 -6.22 -4.51
C MET A 419 -22.61 -6.12 -3.00
N PRO A 420 -22.95 -7.24 -2.32
CA PRO A 420 -22.66 -7.33 -0.91
C PRO A 420 -21.20 -7.02 -0.65
N ARG A 421 -20.95 -6.56 0.57
CA ARG A 421 -19.67 -6.75 1.23
C ARG A 421 -19.79 -8.01 2.08
N VAL A 422 -18.65 -8.67 2.26
CA VAL A 422 -18.52 -9.78 3.21
C VAL A 422 -18.91 -9.26 4.60
N GLU A 423 -19.76 -10.02 5.30
CA GLU A 423 -20.21 -9.68 6.65
C GLU A 423 -19.01 -9.69 7.63
N GLY A 424 -19.15 -9.00 8.77
CA GLY A 424 -18.06 -8.85 9.75
C GLY A 424 -17.69 -10.17 10.43
N ASN A 425 -16.75 -10.91 9.86
CA ASN A 425 -16.42 -12.28 10.26
C ASN A 425 -15.36 -12.37 11.37
N VAL A 426 -15.57 -13.28 12.35
CA VAL A 426 -14.60 -13.58 13.42
C VAL A 426 -13.81 -14.85 13.09
N ILE A 427 -12.52 -14.70 12.83
CA ILE A 427 -11.60 -15.78 12.48
C ILE A 427 -10.89 -16.25 13.75
N HIS A 428 -11.19 -17.47 14.19
CA HIS A 428 -10.49 -18.13 15.28
C HIS A 428 -9.19 -18.78 14.78
N LEU A 429 -8.06 -18.40 15.37
CA LEU A 429 -6.73 -18.90 14.99
C LEU A 429 -5.80 -18.99 16.21
N ASP A 430 -5.48 -20.20 16.64
CA ASP A 430 -4.39 -20.43 17.60
C ASP A 430 -3.03 -20.54 16.88
N ILE A 431 -2.01 -19.91 17.44
CA ILE A 431 -0.66 -19.79 16.86
C ILE A 431 0.33 -20.52 17.76
N VAL A 432 1.07 -21.49 17.20
CA VAL A 432 2.14 -22.19 17.92
C VAL A 432 3.50 -21.63 17.52
N LEU A 433 4.19 -21.04 18.50
CA LEU A 433 5.59 -20.64 18.38
C LEU A 433 6.52 -21.76 18.85
N GLU A 434 7.75 -21.71 18.34
CA GLU A 434 8.84 -22.63 18.70
C GLU A 434 9.97 -21.82 19.32
N GLY A 435 10.67 -22.37 20.31
CA GLY A 435 11.78 -21.67 20.97
C GLY A 435 12.87 -21.28 19.96
N GLU A 436 13.34 -20.05 20.03
CA GLU A 436 14.29 -19.52 19.04
C GLU A 436 15.65 -20.22 19.12
N SER A 437 16.22 -20.50 17.95
CA SER A 437 17.63 -20.81 17.83
C SER A 437 18.42 -19.52 17.62
N ILE A 438 19.60 -19.45 18.23
CA ILE A 438 20.47 -18.28 18.22
C ILE A 438 21.75 -18.67 17.48
N VAL A 439 22.11 -17.89 16.47
CA VAL A 439 23.23 -18.21 15.58
C VAL A 439 24.20 -17.05 15.57
N SER A 440 25.38 -17.27 16.13
CA SER A 440 26.43 -16.25 16.30
C SER A 440 27.76 -16.71 15.74
N GLY A 441 28.58 -15.73 15.36
CA GLY A 441 29.81 -16.01 14.64
C GLY A 441 30.53 -14.74 14.22
N ARG A 442 31.37 -14.87 13.20
CA ARG A 442 32.22 -13.80 12.66
C ARG A 442 32.26 -13.85 11.14
N LEU A 443 32.24 -12.70 10.49
CA LEU A 443 32.45 -12.56 9.04
C LEU A 443 33.89 -12.15 8.73
N VAL A 444 34.53 -12.94 7.88
CA VAL A 444 35.86 -12.68 7.31
C VAL A 444 35.81 -12.82 5.78
N ASP A 445 36.82 -12.27 5.11
CA ASP A 445 37.12 -12.67 3.74
C ASP A 445 37.99 -13.94 3.68
N SER A 446 38.23 -14.45 2.48
CA SER A 446 39.06 -15.62 2.19
C SER A 446 40.54 -15.48 2.60
N LEU A 447 41.02 -14.27 2.89
CA LEU A 447 42.35 -14.00 3.44
C LEU A 447 42.33 -13.90 4.99
N GLY A 448 41.18 -14.17 5.63
CA GLY A 448 40.99 -14.09 7.08
C GLY A 448 40.82 -12.67 7.61
N LYS A 449 40.62 -11.68 6.74
CA LYS A 449 40.48 -10.27 7.07
C LYS A 449 39.05 -9.98 7.53
N VAL A 450 38.92 -9.23 8.63
CA VAL A 450 37.64 -8.91 9.26
C VAL A 450 36.76 -8.02 8.38
N ILE A 451 35.48 -8.39 8.22
CA ILE A 451 34.48 -7.56 7.51
C ILE A 451 33.44 -7.00 8.49
N ALA A 452 33.64 -5.74 8.88
CA ALA A 452 32.76 -4.99 9.78
C ALA A 452 31.60 -4.30 9.06
N ASN A 453 30.56 -3.92 9.82
CA ASN A 453 29.43 -3.07 9.39
C ASN A 453 28.71 -3.57 8.12
N THR A 454 28.60 -4.89 8.01
CA THR A 454 28.01 -5.63 6.88
C THR A 454 26.73 -6.33 7.33
N GLU A 455 25.64 -6.16 6.57
CA GLU A 455 24.38 -6.87 6.81
C GLU A 455 24.53 -8.33 6.35
N ILE A 456 24.21 -9.28 7.20
CA ILE A 456 24.17 -10.72 6.86
C ILE A 456 22.70 -11.11 6.73
N ARG A 457 22.37 -12.03 5.81
CA ARG A 457 21.04 -12.60 5.67
C ARG A 457 21.12 -14.11 5.65
N MET A 458 20.43 -14.72 6.61
CA MET A 458 20.33 -16.18 6.74
C MET A 458 19.08 -16.64 5.97
N LYS A 459 19.27 -17.43 4.92
CA LYS A 459 18.20 -17.92 4.04
C LYS A 459 18.08 -19.44 4.12
N PRO A 460 16.87 -20.03 4.14
CA PRO A 460 16.72 -21.48 4.03
C PRO A 460 17.24 -21.97 2.66
N VAL A 461 17.94 -23.10 2.61
CA VAL A 461 18.48 -23.70 1.37
C VAL A 461 17.38 -24.17 0.43
N ASN A 462 16.35 -24.80 1.02
CA ASN A 462 15.09 -25.07 0.37
C ASN A 462 14.06 -24.08 0.94
N PRO A 463 13.98 -22.83 0.43
CA PRO A 463 12.79 -22.02 0.69
C PRO A 463 11.61 -22.83 0.15
N ARG A 464 10.57 -23.04 0.96
CA ARG A 464 9.41 -23.84 0.55
C ARG A 464 8.74 -23.13 -0.62
N ARG A 465 9.07 -23.51 -1.87
CA ARG A 465 8.42 -23.04 -3.10
C ARG A 465 6.99 -23.57 -3.27
N GLU A 466 6.39 -24.08 -2.20
CA GLU A 466 4.93 -24.13 -2.11
C GLU A 466 4.48 -22.69 -1.95
N THR A 467 3.78 -22.15 -2.96
CA THR A 467 3.14 -20.82 -2.90
C THR A 467 2.37 -20.69 -1.58
N SER A 468 2.69 -19.67 -0.79
CA SER A 468 2.27 -19.50 0.61
C SER A 468 0.82 -19.88 0.83
N LYS A 469 0.60 -21.05 1.44
CA LYS A 469 -0.72 -21.66 1.53
C LYS A 469 -1.54 -20.95 2.63
N PRO A 470 -2.80 -20.57 2.35
CA PRO A 470 -3.72 -20.10 3.38
C PRO A 470 -3.73 -21.02 4.60
N MET A 471 -3.72 -20.43 5.80
CA MET A 471 -3.74 -21.12 7.10
C MET A 471 -2.55 -22.08 7.36
N VAL A 472 -1.46 -22.01 6.58
CA VAL A 472 -0.22 -22.73 6.85
C VAL A 472 0.82 -21.77 7.45
N PRO A 473 1.30 -21.99 8.69
CA PRO A 473 2.34 -21.15 9.28
C PRO A 473 3.69 -21.30 8.57
N GLU A 474 4.17 -20.19 8.05
CA GLU A 474 5.56 -19.97 7.66
C GLU A 474 6.35 -19.43 8.87
N TYR A 475 7.68 -19.42 8.76
CA TYR A 475 8.53 -18.68 9.69
C TYR A 475 8.85 -17.31 9.10
N LEU A 476 9.07 -16.33 9.96
CA LEU A 476 9.65 -15.05 9.57
C LEU A 476 11.13 -15.21 9.20
N ASP A 477 11.63 -14.36 8.31
CA ASP A 477 13.06 -14.27 8.02
C ASP A 477 13.81 -13.94 9.33
N PRO A 478 14.88 -14.70 9.70
CA PRO A 478 15.58 -14.49 10.96
C PRO A 478 16.16 -13.08 11.11
N VAL A 479 16.05 -12.50 12.31
CA VAL A 479 16.47 -11.12 12.55
C VAL A 479 17.98 -11.07 12.73
N SER A 480 18.64 -10.49 11.72
CA SER A 480 20.09 -10.47 11.56
C SER A 480 20.67 -9.07 11.74
N ASN A 481 21.58 -8.92 12.70
CA ASN A 481 22.29 -7.66 12.91
C ASN A 481 23.46 -7.46 11.93
N LYS A 482 23.88 -6.20 11.73
CA LYS A 482 25.11 -5.89 11.00
C LYS A 482 26.34 -6.29 11.82
N THR A 483 27.39 -6.74 11.15
CA THR A 483 28.63 -7.16 11.81
C THR A 483 29.26 -6.02 12.61
N ASP A 484 29.78 -6.33 13.79
CA ASP A 484 30.49 -5.37 14.63
C ASP A 484 31.88 -4.99 14.07
N ARG A 485 32.62 -4.15 14.79
CA ARG A 485 33.99 -3.71 14.41
C ARG A 485 35.05 -4.84 14.39
N LEU A 486 34.73 -6.03 14.89
CA LEU A 486 35.57 -7.23 14.91
C LEU A 486 35.07 -8.32 13.95
N GLY A 487 33.98 -8.02 13.21
CA GLY A 487 33.32 -8.92 12.27
C GLY A 487 32.23 -9.77 12.90
N ASN A 488 31.98 -9.67 14.21
CA ASN A 488 31.05 -10.54 14.93
C ASN A 488 29.61 -10.26 14.49
N PHE A 489 28.79 -11.30 14.37
CA PHE A 489 27.37 -11.20 14.09
C PHE A 489 26.53 -12.01 15.08
N LEU A 490 25.25 -11.64 15.16
CA LEU A 490 24.21 -12.35 15.90
C LEU A 490 22.94 -12.36 15.04
N VAL A 491 22.39 -13.56 14.84
CA VAL A 491 21.06 -13.79 14.27
C VAL A 491 20.19 -14.43 15.35
N VAL A 492 19.01 -13.85 15.56
CA VAL A 492 18.01 -14.30 16.54
C VAL A 492 16.70 -14.65 15.83
N GLY A 493 15.80 -15.34 16.52
CA GLY A 493 14.55 -15.85 15.97
C GLY A 493 14.74 -16.95 14.92
N VAL A 494 15.88 -17.67 14.90
CA VAL A 494 16.17 -18.66 13.86
C VAL A 494 15.31 -19.92 14.07
N PRO A 495 14.56 -20.38 13.06
CA PRO A 495 13.79 -21.64 13.13
C PRO A 495 14.63 -22.92 13.01
N GLU A 496 14.01 -24.08 13.25
CA GLU A 496 14.57 -25.38 12.84
C GLU A 496 14.61 -25.49 11.29
N GLY A 497 15.76 -25.86 10.72
CA GLY A 497 15.94 -25.89 9.26
C GLY A 497 17.37 -26.07 8.78
N ILE A 498 17.58 -25.88 7.47
CA ILE A 498 18.90 -25.90 6.81
C ILE A 498 19.08 -24.59 6.06
N TYR A 499 20.15 -23.86 6.37
CA TYR A 499 20.36 -22.46 6.01
C TYR A 499 21.69 -22.20 5.31
N ILE A 500 21.72 -21.13 4.53
CA ILE A 500 22.89 -20.53 3.88
C ILE A 500 22.92 -19.04 4.22
N PHE A 501 24.10 -18.44 4.13
CA PHE A 501 24.29 -17.03 4.43
C PHE A 501 24.68 -16.27 3.16
N ASP A 502 24.06 -15.12 2.96
CA ASP A 502 24.53 -14.09 2.04
C ASP A 502 24.95 -12.86 2.87
N ALA A 503 25.94 -12.09 2.43
CA ALA A 503 26.46 -10.91 3.14
C ALA A 503 26.55 -9.69 2.20
N ASN A 504 25.94 -8.57 2.63
CA ASN A 504 25.85 -7.30 1.90
C ASN A 504 27.12 -6.45 2.11
N THR A 505 28.20 -6.85 1.45
CA THR A 505 29.48 -6.14 1.50
C THR A 505 29.33 -4.73 0.89
N ARG A 506 29.59 -3.69 1.69
CA ARG A 506 29.30 -2.28 1.34
C ARG A 506 29.86 -1.78 -0.01
N ALA A 507 30.90 -2.40 -0.53
CA ALA A 507 31.51 -2.05 -1.81
C ALA A 507 30.80 -2.68 -3.03
N GLN A 508 30.27 -3.90 -2.87
CA GLN A 508 29.95 -4.80 -3.99
C GLN A 508 28.57 -5.49 -3.87
N GLY A 509 27.82 -5.22 -2.79
CA GLY A 509 26.49 -5.80 -2.57
C GLY A 509 26.53 -7.20 -1.95
N TRP A 510 25.49 -7.99 -2.24
CA TRP A 510 25.27 -9.32 -1.67
C TRP A 510 26.16 -10.39 -2.31
N GLN A 511 27.08 -10.94 -1.53
CA GLN A 511 27.84 -12.16 -1.86
C GLN A 511 27.28 -13.36 -1.10
N ARG A 512 27.38 -14.58 -1.64
CA ARG A 512 27.17 -15.80 -0.84
C ARG A 512 28.41 -16.07 0.02
N THR A 513 28.23 -16.65 1.20
CA THR A 513 29.35 -17.21 1.97
C THR A 513 29.75 -18.58 1.42
N ARG A 514 31.06 -18.86 1.34
CA ARG A 514 31.66 -20.14 0.91
C ARG A 514 31.41 -21.32 1.89
N ASN A 515 30.68 -21.08 2.98
CA ASN A 515 30.35 -22.06 4.00
C ASN A 515 29.38 -23.15 3.49
N ALA A 516 29.56 -24.37 4.00
CA ALA A 516 28.54 -25.41 3.88
C ALA A 516 27.25 -24.98 4.59
N ALA A 517 26.10 -25.49 4.12
CA ALA A 517 24.81 -25.16 4.68
C ALA A 517 24.70 -25.58 6.16
N LEU A 518 24.27 -24.65 7.01
CA LEU A 518 24.11 -24.85 8.45
C LEU A 518 22.78 -25.55 8.73
N SER A 519 22.83 -26.72 9.36
CA SER A 519 21.65 -27.31 10.00
C SER A 519 21.43 -26.63 11.35
N VAL A 520 20.19 -26.27 11.65
CA VAL A 520 19.77 -25.65 12.91
C VAL A 520 18.63 -26.49 13.50
N GLY A 521 18.80 -27.00 14.71
CA GLY A 521 17.75 -27.63 15.49
C GLY A 521 16.85 -26.60 16.18
N PRO A 522 15.74 -27.02 16.83
CA PRO A 522 14.89 -26.12 17.61
C PRO A 522 15.54 -25.73 18.95
N ALA A 523 15.42 -24.45 19.33
CA ALA A 523 16.01 -23.88 20.55
C ALA A 523 17.54 -24.15 20.71
N GLU A 524 18.29 -24.10 19.61
CA GLU A 524 19.72 -24.39 19.56
C GLU A 524 20.55 -23.10 19.58
N ALA A 525 21.55 -23.02 20.46
CA ALA A 525 22.55 -21.96 20.45
C ALA A 525 23.80 -22.43 19.69
N ILE A 526 24.01 -21.89 18.48
CA ILE A 526 25.17 -22.20 17.64
C ILE A 526 26.12 -20.99 17.65
N GLU A 527 27.29 -21.17 18.25
CA GLU A 527 28.29 -20.12 18.43
C GLU A 527 29.56 -20.36 17.61
N GLY A 528 30.29 -19.28 17.31
CA GLY A 528 31.65 -19.35 16.75
C GLY A 528 31.73 -19.71 15.27
N ILE A 529 30.64 -19.55 14.50
CA ILE A 529 30.65 -19.78 13.05
C ILE A 529 31.54 -18.74 12.37
N GLU A 530 32.62 -19.15 11.70
CA GLU A 530 33.40 -18.27 10.82
C GLU A 530 32.79 -18.31 9.42
N LEU A 531 32.07 -17.26 9.05
CA LEU A 531 31.52 -17.05 7.71
C LEU A 531 32.59 -16.42 6.82
N VAL A 532 32.81 -17.02 5.64
CA VAL A 532 33.85 -16.62 4.69
C VAL A 532 33.19 -16.15 3.39
N VAL A 533 33.52 -14.95 2.94
CA VAL A 533 33.21 -14.46 1.57
C VAL A 533 34.48 -14.23 0.77
N GLU A 534 34.36 -13.97 -0.53
CA GLU A 534 35.52 -13.69 -1.38
C GLU A 534 36.15 -12.32 -1.05
N SER A 535 37.47 -12.30 -0.86
CA SER A 535 38.22 -11.06 -0.71
C SER A 535 38.27 -10.28 -2.01
N ALA A 536 38.11 -8.96 -1.94
CA ALA A 536 38.38 -8.07 -3.06
C ALA A 536 39.85 -8.15 -3.53
N GLU A 537 40.77 -8.59 -2.67
CA GLU A 537 42.18 -8.81 -3.02
C GLU A 537 42.41 -10.12 -3.82
N GLU A 538 41.44 -11.05 -3.83
CA GLU A 538 41.46 -12.24 -4.70
C GLU A 538 40.82 -12.00 -6.08
N ARG A 539 40.22 -10.83 -6.34
CA ARG A 539 39.45 -10.58 -7.57
C ARG A 539 40.30 -10.12 -8.73
N GLY A 540 39.85 -10.47 -9.93
CA GLY A 540 40.46 -10.05 -11.18
C GLY A 540 39.82 -8.79 -11.76
N ALA A 541 40.49 -8.25 -12.76
CA ALA A 541 39.97 -7.22 -13.65
C ALA A 541 40.16 -7.65 -15.12
N LEU A 542 39.29 -7.17 -16.00
CA LEU A 542 39.44 -7.29 -17.45
C LEU A 542 39.66 -5.90 -18.04
N THR A 543 40.67 -5.73 -18.88
CA THR A 543 40.88 -4.50 -19.65
C THR A 543 41.08 -4.86 -21.11
N GLY A 544 40.58 -4.08 -22.05
CA GLY A 544 40.69 -4.51 -23.44
C GLY A 544 40.04 -3.63 -24.51
N TRP A 545 40.21 -4.06 -25.75
CA TRP A 545 39.65 -3.41 -26.95
C TRP A 545 38.58 -4.29 -27.59
N ILE A 546 37.54 -3.65 -28.12
CA ILE A 546 36.65 -4.24 -29.14
C ILE A 546 37.13 -3.74 -30.51
N ARG A 547 37.24 -4.62 -31.50
CA ARG A 547 37.71 -4.26 -32.87
C ARG A 547 36.77 -4.73 -33.96
N ASP A 548 36.68 -3.97 -35.05
CA ASP A 548 36.05 -4.36 -36.31
C ASP A 548 36.91 -5.44 -37.01
N GLU A 549 36.34 -6.60 -37.29
CA GLU A 549 37.02 -7.74 -37.94
C GLU A 549 37.62 -7.41 -39.32
N SER A 550 36.96 -6.55 -40.08
CA SER A 550 37.35 -6.23 -41.46
C SER A 550 38.43 -5.14 -41.56
N THR A 551 38.58 -4.30 -40.53
CA THR A 551 39.54 -3.18 -40.52
C THR A 551 40.63 -3.28 -39.45
N GLY A 552 40.42 -4.08 -38.39
CA GLY A 552 41.27 -4.12 -37.19
C GLY A 552 41.23 -2.85 -36.32
N GLY A 553 40.44 -1.85 -36.70
CA GLY A 553 40.25 -0.61 -35.95
C GLY A 553 39.46 -0.84 -34.66
N ALA A 554 39.78 -0.09 -33.61
CA ALA A 554 39.02 -0.13 -32.36
C ALA A 554 37.63 0.49 -32.54
N LEU A 555 36.61 -0.11 -31.93
CA LEU A 555 35.28 0.48 -31.80
C LEU A 555 35.28 1.40 -30.57
N THR A 556 34.67 2.58 -30.69
CA THR A 556 34.55 3.57 -29.61
C THR A 556 33.11 3.76 -29.12
N ASP A 557 32.11 3.38 -29.91
CA ASP A 557 30.70 3.41 -29.52
C ASP A 557 30.11 2.00 -29.46
N TYR A 558 30.12 1.44 -28.25
CA TYR A 558 29.56 0.15 -27.91
C TYR A 558 29.10 0.14 -26.45
N ARG A 559 28.24 -0.82 -26.13
CA ARG A 559 27.91 -1.24 -24.76
C ARG A 559 28.48 -2.64 -24.55
N ILE A 560 29.02 -2.91 -23.37
CA ILE A 560 29.43 -4.23 -22.93
C ILE A 560 28.81 -4.49 -21.55
N GLU A 561 28.35 -5.72 -21.33
CA GLU A 561 27.59 -6.14 -20.16
C GLU A 561 28.00 -7.57 -19.79
N MET A 562 28.27 -7.84 -18.51
CA MET A 562 28.60 -9.20 -18.06
C MET A 562 27.31 -9.98 -17.83
N ARG A 563 27.18 -11.16 -18.47
CA ARG A 563 26.00 -12.03 -18.39
C ARG A 563 26.13 -13.10 -17.31
N SER A 564 27.33 -13.63 -17.14
CA SER A 564 27.67 -14.60 -16.12
C SER A 564 29.16 -14.60 -15.84
N VAL A 565 29.52 -15.18 -14.69
CA VAL A 565 30.85 -15.72 -14.43
C VAL A 565 30.62 -17.14 -13.92
N ASP A 566 31.34 -18.13 -14.45
CA ASP A 566 31.47 -19.46 -13.86
C ASP A 566 32.75 -19.48 -13.02
N SER A 567 32.60 -19.37 -11.70
CA SER A 567 33.72 -19.31 -10.76
C SER A 567 33.91 -20.67 -10.07
N PRO A 568 35.11 -21.27 -10.14
CA PRO A 568 35.40 -22.52 -9.42
C PRO A 568 35.48 -22.33 -7.90
N THR A 569 35.50 -21.08 -7.43
CA THR A 569 35.65 -20.70 -6.02
C THR A 569 34.42 -20.02 -5.41
N GLU A 570 33.48 -19.53 -6.22
CA GLU A 570 32.29 -18.85 -5.71
C GLU A 570 31.00 -19.24 -6.46
N SER A 571 29.96 -19.54 -5.68
CA SER A 571 28.64 -19.95 -6.16
C SER A 571 27.79 -18.79 -6.69
N HIS A 572 28.04 -17.57 -6.22
CA HIS A 572 27.34 -16.34 -6.61
C HIS A 572 28.40 -15.26 -6.92
N PRO A 573 29.17 -15.43 -8.01
CA PRO A 573 30.31 -14.58 -8.31
C PRO A 573 29.91 -13.14 -8.62
N VAL A 574 30.81 -12.21 -8.29
CA VAL A 574 30.65 -10.76 -8.47
C VAL A 574 31.05 -10.36 -9.89
N TRP A 575 30.20 -9.61 -10.57
CA TRP A 575 30.35 -9.23 -11.98
C TRP A 575 31.10 -7.90 -12.20
N GLY A 576 31.60 -7.31 -11.12
CA GLY A 576 32.38 -6.07 -11.13
C GLY A 576 31.60 -4.81 -11.51
N THR A 577 32.33 -3.75 -11.83
CA THR A 577 31.79 -2.53 -12.45
C THR A 577 32.52 -2.24 -13.76
N VAL A 578 31.79 -1.75 -14.77
CA VAL A 578 32.35 -1.47 -16.10
C VAL A 578 32.52 0.02 -16.37
N THR A 579 33.67 0.36 -16.93
CA THR A 579 34.00 1.68 -17.47
C THR A 579 34.44 1.53 -18.93
N ILE A 580 34.15 2.53 -19.77
CA ILE A 580 34.54 2.56 -21.19
C ILE A 580 35.11 3.95 -21.50
N ASP A 581 36.36 3.99 -21.94
CA ASP A 581 36.96 5.18 -22.52
C ASP A 581 36.47 5.33 -23.97
N LYS A 582 35.64 6.35 -24.20
CA LYS A 582 35.06 6.65 -25.52
C LYS A 582 36.04 7.30 -26.50
N GLU A 583 37.22 7.73 -26.06
CA GLU A 583 38.25 8.26 -26.96
C GLU A 583 39.15 7.16 -27.51
N SER A 584 39.57 6.20 -26.67
CA SER A 584 40.43 5.08 -27.09
C SER A 584 39.70 3.78 -27.47
N GLY A 585 38.43 3.64 -27.06
CA GLY A 585 37.65 2.40 -27.22
C GLY A 585 38.02 1.30 -26.21
N VAL A 586 38.85 1.60 -25.22
CA VAL A 586 39.21 0.66 -24.15
C VAL A 586 38.07 0.52 -23.14
N PHE A 587 37.67 -0.70 -22.82
CA PHE A 587 36.88 -0.99 -21.62
C PHE A 587 37.79 -1.47 -20.47
N ARG A 588 37.34 -1.22 -19.25
CA ARG A 588 37.94 -1.74 -18.01
C ARG A 588 36.81 -2.17 -17.07
N MET A 589 36.87 -3.42 -16.63
CA MET A 589 35.98 -4.03 -15.64
C MET A 589 36.80 -4.46 -14.42
N GLU A 590 36.37 -4.06 -13.22
CA GLU A 590 37.10 -4.28 -11.96
C GLU A 590 36.23 -4.98 -10.91
N ASP A 591 36.82 -5.59 -9.88
CA ASP A 591 36.16 -6.36 -8.82
C ASP A 591 35.38 -7.61 -9.31
N ILE A 592 35.92 -8.36 -10.27
CA ILE A 592 35.30 -9.56 -10.85
C ILE A 592 35.80 -10.82 -10.13
N SER A 593 34.91 -11.73 -9.75
CA SER A 593 35.32 -13.03 -9.19
C SER A 593 36.14 -13.87 -10.20
N PRO A 594 37.19 -14.60 -9.78
CA PRO A 594 37.98 -15.43 -10.70
C PRO A 594 37.15 -16.54 -11.34
N GLY A 595 37.34 -16.79 -12.63
CA GLY A 595 36.53 -17.75 -13.39
C GLY A 595 36.45 -17.45 -14.89
N SER A 596 35.53 -18.13 -15.58
CA SER A 596 35.19 -17.83 -16.98
C SER A 596 34.02 -16.84 -17.03
N ALA A 597 34.27 -15.63 -17.53
CA ALA A 597 33.25 -14.58 -17.65
C ALA A 597 32.66 -14.55 -19.07
N VAL A 598 31.33 -14.49 -19.18
CA VAL A 598 30.61 -14.30 -20.45
C VAL A 598 30.17 -12.84 -20.56
N LEU A 599 30.59 -12.19 -21.64
CA LEU A 599 30.44 -10.77 -21.89
C LEU A 599 29.59 -10.54 -23.14
N LEU A 600 28.40 -9.95 -23.00
CA LEU A 600 27.59 -9.50 -24.13
C LEU A 600 28.06 -8.11 -24.59
N VAL A 601 28.57 -8.02 -25.81
CA VAL A 601 28.90 -6.75 -26.47
C VAL A 601 27.83 -6.40 -27.51
N VAL A 602 27.41 -5.13 -27.51
CA VAL A 602 26.43 -4.56 -28.45
C VAL A 602 26.99 -3.26 -29.02
N ALA A 603 27.22 -3.22 -30.33
CA ALA A 603 27.71 -2.05 -31.06
C ALA A 603 26.83 -1.75 -32.28
N GLU A 604 26.82 -0.51 -32.79
CA GLU A 604 26.06 -0.19 -34.00
C GLU A 604 26.75 -0.75 -35.27
N GLY A 605 25.99 -1.47 -36.11
CA GLY A 605 26.53 -2.18 -37.27
C GLY A 605 27.11 -3.57 -36.97
N TYR A 606 26.88 -4.11 -35.76
CA TYR A 606 27.35 -5.43 -35.32
C TYR A 606 26.20 -6.23 -34.70
N PRO A 607 26.21 -7.57 -34.81
CA PRO A 607 25.32 -8.40 -34.03
C PRO A 607 25.68 -8.30 -32.54
N PRO A 608 24.70 -8.43 -31.61
CA PRO A 608 24.98 -8.74 -30.23
C PRO A 608 25.79 -10.03 -30.14
N THR A 609 26.98 -9.96 -29.55
CA THR A 609 27.93 -11.09 -29.51
C THR A 609 28.32 -11.36 -28.07
N GLU A 610 28.18 -12.61 -27.65
CA GLU A 610 28.69 -13.09 -26.37
C GLU A 610 30.12 -13.63 -26.52
N LEU A 611 30.96 -13.27 -25.57
CA LEU A 611 32.41 -13.40 -25.63
C LEU A 611 32.94 -13.91 -24.29
N GLU A 612 33.77 -14.96 -24.32
CA GLU A 612 34.37 -15.55 -23.12
C GLU A 612 35.70 -14.89 -22.77
N ALA A 613 35.97 -14.69 -21.47
CA ALA A 613 37.26 -14.25 -20.95
C ALA A 613 37.62 -14.96 -19.64
N GLU A 614 38.90 -15.30 -19.47
CA GLU A 614 39.44 -15.82 -18.22
C GLU A 614 39.81 -14.67 -17.27
N VAL A 615 39.14 -14.64 -16.12
CA VAL A 615 39.38 -13.69 -15.03
C VAL A 615 40.36 -14.32 -14.06
N VAL A 616 41.60 -13.83 -14.06
CA VAL A 616 42.65 -14.29 -13.13
C VAL A 616 42.60 -13.46 -11.84
N GLY A 617 42.52 -14.13 -10.69
CA GLY A 617 42.40 -13.49 -9.38
C GLY A 617 43.63 -12.70 -8.96
N GLY A 618 43.44 -11.47 -8.49
CA GLY A 618 44.50 -10.53 -8.12
C GLY A 618 45.20 -9.86 -9.32
N GLU A 619 44.84 -10.19 -10.56
CA GLU A 619 45.49 -9.72 -11.78
C GLU A 619 44.52 -8.94 -12.70
N THR A 620 45.06 -8.27 -13.71
CA THR A 620 44.27 -7.62 -14.77
C THR A 620 44.57 -8.30 -16.10
N SER A 621 43.61 -9.05 -16.65
CA SER A 621 43.75 -9.70 -17.95
C SER A 621 43.58 -8.67 -19.08
N ASP A 622 44.60 -8.49 -19.91
CA ASP A 622 44.49 -7.81 -21.20
C ASP A 622 43.74 -8.72 -22.21
N VAL A 623 42.58 -8.28 -22.70
CA VAL A 623 41.79 -9.00 -23.70
C VAL A 623 41.59 -8.15 -24.97
N THR A 624 41.34 -8.81 -26.10
CA THR A 624 40.95 -8.12 -27.35
C THR A 624 39.90 -8.95 -28.06
N PHE A 625 38.72 -8.39 -28.20
CA PHE A 625 37.60 -9.01 -28.89
C PHE A 625 37.45 -8.42 -30.30
N VAL A 626 36.95 -9.25 -31.21
CA VAL A 626 36.77 -8.92 -32.61
C VAL A 626 35.32 -9.18 -32.99
N LEU A 627 34.66 -8.18 -33.55
CA LEU A 627 33.27 -8.27 -34.01
C LEU A 627 33.22 -8.24 -35.54
N GLY A 628 32.67 -9.30 -36.12
CA GLY A 628 32.21 -9.31 -37.50
C GLY A 628 30.99 -8.40 -37.65
N ARG A 629 30.95 -7.62 -38.74
CA ARG A 629 29.81 -6.72 -39.03
C ARG A 629 28.51 -7.50 -39.21
N GLU A 630 27.39 -6.86 -38.89
CA GLU A 630 26.08 -7.47 -39.08
C GLU A 630 25.82 -7.86 -40.54
N ALA A 631 25.12 -8.97 -40.74
CA ALA A 631 24.43 -9.31 -41.96
C ALA A 631 22.98 -8.83 -41.87
N TRP A 632 22.36 -8.50 -43.01
CA TRP A 632 20.94 -8.15 -43.09
C TRP A 632 20.21 -9.19 -43.96
N ILE A 633 18.94 -9.44 -43.63
CA ILE A 633 17.99 -10.09 -44.55
C ILE A 633 16.96 -9.05 -44.95
N GLU A 634 16.74 -8.90 -46.25
CA GLU A 634 15.59 -8.21 -46.81
C GLU A 634 14.60 -9.27 -47.32
N VAL A 635 13.38 -9.26 -46.79
CA VAL A 635 12.32 -10.20 -47.17
C VAL A 635 11.19 -9.42 -47.83
N SER A 636 10.92 -9.71 -49.10
CA SER A 636 9.69 -9.30 -49.78
C SER A 636 8.62 -10.36 -49.50
N VAL A 637 7.50 -9.99 -48.88
CA VAL A 637 6.40 -10.93 -48.58
C VAL A 637 5.17 -10.60 -49.41
N THR A 638 4.74 -11.56 -50.22
CA THR A 638 3.47 -11.51 -50.93
C THR A 638 2.49 -12.55 -50.39
N LEU A 639 1.20 -12.32 -50.61
CA LEU A 639 0.09 -13.21 -50.33
C LEU A 639 -0.64 -13.43 -51.65
N ASP A 640 -0.58 -14.66 -52.17
CA ASP A 640 -1.15 -15.02 -53.47
C ASP A 640 -0.72 -14.04 -54.61
N GLY A 641 0.56 -13.64 -54.60
CA GLY A 641 1.19 -12.76 -55.59
C GLY A 641 1.03 -11.24 -55.37
N VAL A 642 0.44 -10.80 -54.25
CA VAL A 642 0.24 -9.36 -53.91
C VAL A 642 0.99 -9.02 -52.61
N PRO A 643 1.73 -7.89 -52.50
CA PRO A 643 2.40 -7.49 -51.25
C PRO A 643 1.50 -7.48 -50.01
N ALA A 644 2.02 -7.96 -48.88
CA ALA A 644 1.21 -8.29 -47.71
C ALA A 644 1.75 -7.77 -46.36
N GLU A 645 0.81 -7.41 -45.46
CA GLU A 645 1.08 -7.26 -44.03
C GLU A 645 1.37 -8.64 -43.41
N ALA A 646 2.53 -8.81 -42.81
CA ALA A 646 3.04 -10.07 -42.31
C ALA A 646 3.90 -9.88 -41.06
N ARG A 647 4.04 -10.93 -40.26
CA ARG A 647 5.08 -11.00 -39.23
C ARG A 647 6.21 -11.89 -39.74
N VAL A 648 7.35 -11.30 -40.06
CA VAL A 648 8.56 -12.04 -40.44
C VAL A 648 9.45 -12.28 -39.20
N SER A 649 10.05 -13.46 -39.11
CA SER A 649 11.09 -13.78 -38.13
C SER A 649 12.19 -14.66 -38.73
N ALA A 650 13.41 -14.57 -38.23
CA ALA A 650 14.52 -15.43 -38.61
C ALA A 650 15.05 -16.20 -37.39
N ARG A 651 15.39 -17.48 -37.57
CA ARG A 651 15.98 -18.36 -36.56
C ARG A 651 17.26 -18.97 -37.12
N ARG A 652 18.36 -18.96 -36.37
CA ARG A 652 19.66 -19.51 -36.80
C ARG A 652 19.60 -21.04 -36.83
N MET A 653 20.23 -21.66 -37.83
CA MET A 653 20.33 -23.11 -37.98
C MET A 653 21.70 -23.63 -37.54
N ASP A 654 21.91 -23.75 -36.23
CA ASP A 654 23.15 -24.29 -35.65
C ASP A 654 23.12 -25.83 -35.64
N GLY A 655 23.21 -26.41 -36.84
CA GLY A 655 23.09 -27.85 -37.09
C GLY A 655 21.66 -28.29 -37.43
N GLN A 656 21.40 -29.60 -37.37
CA GLN A 656 20.06 -30.16 -37.68
C GLN A 656 19.03 -30.03 -36.54
N GLN A 657 19.35 -29.31 -35.47
CA GLN A 657 18.36 -28.84 -34.50
C GLN A 657 18.15 -27.35 -34.69
N ILE A 658 16.87 -26.94 -34.77
CA ILE A 658 16.51 -25.55 -34.49
C ILE A 658 16.98 -25.27 -33.07
N ALA A 659 17.79 -24.23 -32.88
CA ALA A 659 18.25 -23.84 -31.54
C ALA A 659 17.03 -23.43 -30.69
N THR A 660 16.55 -24.34 -29.84
CA THR A 660 15.41 -24.11 -28.93
C THR A 660 15.80 -23.27 -27.72
N GLU A 661 17.06 -22.83 -27.63
CA GLU A 661 17.51 -21.96 -26.55
C GLU A 661 16.77 -20.63 -26.58
N GLN A 662 16.43 -20.18 -25.39
CA GLN A 662 15.39 -19.17 -25.18
C GLN A 662 15.92 -17.74 -25.36
N TYR A 663 16.83 -17.56 -26.32
CA TYR A 663 17.28 -16.27 -26.84
C TYR A 663 16.12 -15.57 -27.57
N TYR A 664 15.22 -15.03 -26.75
CA TYR A 664 14.63 -13.74 -27.04
C TYR A 664 15.77 -12.76 -27.31
N LEU A 665 16.07 -12.58 -28.59
CA LEU A 665 16.51 -11.29 -29.08
C LEU A 665 15.39 -10.30 -28.73
N GLU A 666 15.44 -9.70 -27.53
CA GLU A 666 14.52 -8.63 -27.10
C GLU A 666 14.57 -7.42 -28.06
N ASN A 667 15.62 -7.37 -28.88
CA ASN A 667 15.85 -6.41 -29.95
C ASN A 667 15.46 -6.92 -31.35
N ALA A 668 15.13 -8.21 -31.52
CA ALA A 668 14.41 -8.70 -32.70
C ALA A 668 12.92 -8.40 -32.54
N ARG A 669 12.60 -7.10 -32.65
CA ARG A 669 11.26 -6.66 -32.97
C ARG A 669 10.78 -7.43 -34.21
N PRO A 670 9.46 -7.70 -34.35
CA PRO A 670 8.90 -8.01 -35.67
C PRO A 670 9.42 -6.97 -36.66
N ALA A 671 9.97 -7.42 -37.79
CA ALA A 671 10.55 -6.51 -38.77
C ALA A 671 9.50 -5.47 -39.18
N GLU A 672 9.87 -4.19 -39.14
CA GLU A 672 8.97 -3.09 -39.44
C GLU A 672 8.68 -3.11 -40.95
N SER A 673 7.42 -3.38 -41.32
CA SER A 673 6.96 -3.43 -42.71
C SER A 673 6.93 -2.03 -43.33
N ASP A 674 7.42 -1.87 -44.55
CA ASP A 674 7.03 -0.73 -45.37
C ASP A 674 5.68 -0.97 -46.09
N GLU A 675 5.14 0.06 -46.74
CA GLU A 675 3.89 -0.02 -47.51
C GLU A 675 3.99 -0.92 -48.76
N THR A 676 5.17 -1.46 -49.07
CA THR A 676 5.45 -2.32 -50.23
C THR A 676 5.60 -3.80 -49.88
N GLY A 677 5.43 -4.17 -48.60
CA GLY A 677 5.59 -5.55 -48.14
C GLY A 677 7.05 -5.98 -48.00
N LEU A 678 7.98 -5.03 -47.91
CA LEU A 678 9.40 -5.28 -47.63
C LEU A 678 9.68 -5.22 -46.12
N TYR A 679 10.50 -6.15 -45.65
CA TYR A 679 10.87 -6.33 -44.24
C TYR A 679 12.39 -6.45 -44.11
N THR A 680 13.03 -5.64 -43.26
CA THR A 680 14.47 -5.77 -42.98
C THR A 680 14.73 -6.39 -41.60
N ILE A 681 15.47 -7.50 -41.57
CA ILE A 681 16.03 -8.09 -40.35
C ILE A 681 17.51 -7.74 -40.29
N ARG A 682 17.94 -7.04 -39.25
CA ARG A 682 19.34 -6.60 -39.02
C ARG A 682 19.95 -7.31 -37.81
N LYS A 683 21.21 -7.00 -37.48
CA LYS A 683 21.96 -7.54 -36.34
C LYS A 683 22.13 -9.06 -36.32
N LEU A 684 22.20 -9.68 -37.50
CA LEU A 684 22.44 -11.12 -37.65
C LEU A 684 23.94 -11.41 -37.80
N PRO A 685 24.53 -12.38 -37.07
CA PRO A 685 25.84 -12.95 -37.41
C PRO A 685 25.78 -13.84 -38.67
N GLU A 686 26.91 -14.06 -39.34
CA GLU A 686 27.03 -14.96 -40.50
C GLU A 686 26.60 -16.40 -40.16
N GLY A 687 25.82 -17.02 -41.06
CA GLY A 687 25.26 -18.36 -40.90
C GLY A 687 24.11 -18.66 -41.86
N ASP A 688 23.55 -19.86 -41.74
CA ASP A 688 22.30 -20.25 -42.41
C ASP A 688 21.12 -20.04 -41.43
N TYR A 689 20.00 -19.50 -41.91
CA TYR A 689 18.81 -19.14 -41.12
C TYR A 689 17.54 -19.69 -41.74
N THR A 690 16.61 -20.14 -40.90
CA THR A 690 15.21 -20.38 -41.23
C THR A 690 14.45 -19.06 -41.12
N VAL A 691 13.83 -18.59 -42.20
CA VAL A 691 13.04 -17.34 -42.25
C VAL A 691 11.57 -17.69 -42.41
N GLU A 692 10.78 -17.40 -41.38
CA GLU A 692 9.36 -17.70 -41.27
C GLU A 692 8.55 -16.41 -41.48
N ALA A 693 7.72 -16.34 -42.52
CA ALA A 693 6.84 -15.21 -42.80
C ALA A 693 5.38 -15.58 -42.54
N ALA A 694 4.74 -14.90 -41.59
CA ALA A 694 3.36 -15.11 -41.19
C ALA A 694 2.43 -14.01 -41.76
N ALA A 695 1.94 -14.18 -42.98
CA ALA A 695 1.08 -13.20 -43.67
C ALA A 695 -0.34 -13.17 -43.10
N VAL A 696 -0.87 -11.96 -42.87
CA VAL A 696 -2.23 -11.73 -42.36
C VAL A 696 -3.24 -11.96 -43.48
N THR A 697 -4.04 -13.02 -43.36
CA THR A 697 -5.08 -13.37 -44.35
C THR A 697 -6.49 -12.94 -43.95
N GLY A 698 -6.64 -12.40 -42.74
CA GLY A 698 -7.87 -11.76 -42.29
C GLY A 698 -7.83 -11.36 -40.82
N LYS A 699 -8.54 -10.29 -40.47
CA LYS A 699 -8.78 -9.84 -39.09
C LYS A 699 -10.29 -9.90 -38.85
N ASN A 700 -10.75 -10.67 -37.85
CA ASN A 700 -12.12 -10.61 -37.35
C ASN A 700 -12.14 -10.00 -35.93
N SER A 701 -13.31 -9.87 -35.31
CA SER A 701 -13.49 -9.20 -34.01
C SER A 701 -12.82 -9.89 -32.80
N ALA A 702 -12.30 -11.11 -32.95
CA ALA A 702 -11.65 -11.88 -31.87
C ALA A 702 -10.30 -12.51 -32.26
N THR A 703 -10.00 -12.66 -33.57
CA THR A 703 -8.87 -13.44 -34.09
C THR A 703 -8.27 -12.81 -35.35
N THR A 704 -6.94 -12.81 -35.43
CA THR A 704 -6.20 -12.58 -36.68
C THR A 704 -5.76 -13.93 -37.26
N PHE A 705 -6.01 -14.15 -38.54
CA PHE A 705 -5.62 -15.37 -39.27
C PHE A 705 -4.28 -15.15 -39.97
N PHE A 706 -3.35 -16.08 -39.76
CA PHE A 706 -2.02 -16.07 -40.37
C PHE A 706 -1.84 -17.32 -41.23
N ARG A 707 -1.32 -17.16 -42.45
CA ARG A 707 -0.65 -18.25 -43.17
C ARG A 707 0.85 -18.13 -42.92
N TYR A 708 1.57 -19.24 -42.84
CA TYR A 708 3.00 -19.28 -42.59
C TYR A 708 3.69 -19.90 -43.80
N GLU A 709 4.78 -19.31 -44.25
CA GLU A 709 5.70 -19.91 -45.23
C GLU A 709 7.14 -19.76 -44.73
N THR A 710 8.04 -20.68 -45.13
CA THR A 710 9.39 -20.79 -44.54
C THR A 710 10.48 -21.03 -45.58
N GLU A 711 11.47 -20.13 -45.62
CA GLU A 711 12.62 -20.19 -46.54
C GLU A 711 13.98 -20.28 -45.82
N ILE A 712 15.03 -20.67 -46.56
CA ILE A 712 16.40 -20.78 -46.03
C ILE A 712 17.30 -19.66 -46.55
N ALA A 713 17.66 -18.75 -45.66
CA ALA A 713 18.60 -17.67 -45.93
C ALA A 713 20.04 -18.12 -45.65
N ARG A 714 20.96 -17.89 -46.59
CA ARG A 714 22.40 -17.85 -46.29
C ARG A 714 22.84 -16.40 -46.15
N VAL A 715 23.19 -15.97 -44.94
CA VAL A 715 23.59 -14.58 -44.68
C VAL A 715 25.09 -14.49 -44.50
N LYS A 716 25.69 -13.37 -44.93
CA LYS A 716 27.13 -13.12 -44.81
C LYS A 716 27.41 -11.75 -44.23
N THR A 717 28.45 -11.68 -43.40
CA THR A 717 28.88 -10.45 -42.72
C THR A 717 29.03 -9.28 -43.69
N GLY A 718 28.39 -8.15 -43.37
CA GLY A 718 28.41 -6.95 -44.20
C GLY A 718 27.68 -7.06 -45.54
N ARG A 719 26.76 -8.03 -45.71
CA ARG A 719 25.91 -8.17 -46.91
C ARG A 719 24.43 -8.19 -46.56
N ILE A 720 23.63 -7.79 -47.55
CA ILE A 720 22.18 -7.96 -47.57
C ILE A 720 21.89 -9.26 -48.35
N THR A 721 21.16 -10.18 -47.73
CA THR A 721 20.58 -11.34 -48.40
C THR A 721 19.11 -11.05 -48.68
N GLN A 722 18.74 -10.95 -49.96
CA GLN A 722 17.35 -10.74 -50.39
C GLN A 722 16.62 -12.08 -50.57
N ILE A 723 15.36 -12.13 -50.14
CA ILE A 723 14.47 -13.30 -50.20
C ILE A 723 13.09 -12.82 -50.63
N GLU A 724 12.42 -13.58 -51.50
CA GLU A 724 11.01 -13.40 -51.86
C GLU A 724 10.23 -14.58 -51.28
N ILE A 725 9.18 -14.31 -50.50
CA ILE A 725 8.32 -15.34 -49.90
C ILE A 725 6.87 -15.06 -50.29
N ASP A 726 6.34 -15.86 -51.23
CA ASP A 726 4.93 -15.78 -51.66
C ASP A 726 4.08 -16.81 -50.90
N VAL A 727 3.29 -16.33 -49.93
CA VAL A 727 2.53 -17.14 -48.97
C VAL A 727 1.24 -17.68 -49.62
N THR A 728 1.43 -18.50 -50.64
CA THR A 728 0.36 -19.06 -51.48
C THR A 728 -0.40 -20.22 -50.82
N GLY A 729 -1.53 -20.64 -51.42
CA GLY A 729 -2.02 -22.02 -51.23
C GLY A 729 -2.69 -22.36 -49.90
N GLY A 730 -3.51 -21.47 -49.34
CA GLY A 730 -4.27 -21.76 -48.10
C GLY A 730 -5.56 -22.56 -48.31
N ALA A 731 -5.63 -23.80 -47.81
CA ALA A 731 -6.89 -24.54 -47.65
C ALA A 731 -7.66 -24.04 -46.40
N GLY A 732 -8.82 -23.41 -46.60
CA GLY A 732 -9.67 -22.93 -45.50
C GLY A 732 -10.35 -24.08 -44.76
N ILE A 733 -9.92 -24.38 -43.52
CA ILE A 733 -10.69 -25.26 -42.62
C ILE A 733 -11.86 -24.47 -42.05
N HIS A 734 -13.03 -24.63 -42.68
CA HIS A 734 -14.29 -24.08 -42.19
C HIS A 734 -15.03 -25.12 -41.35
N GLY A 735 -15.20 -24.85 -40.05
CA GLY A 735 -15.97 -25.69 -39.16
C GLY A 735 -16.24 -25.00 -37.82
N THR A 736 -17.39 -25.31 -37.22
CA THR A 736 -17.67 -25.01 -35.81
C THR A 736 -17.12 -26.13 -34.93
N TYR A 737 -16.38 -25.77 -33.88
CA TYR A 737 -15.90 -26.69 -32.87
C TYR A 737 -16.45 -26.25 -31.52
N ASP A 738 -17.12 -27.17 -30.83
CA ASP A 738 -17.75 -26.92 -29.53
C ASP A 738 -16.83 -27.40 -28.40
N PHE A 739 -16.56 -26.54 -27.42
CA PHE A 739 -15.64 -26.86 -26.33
C PHE A 739 -16.41 -27.38 -25.11
N PRO A 740 -16.08 -28.59 -24.60
CA PRO A 740 -16.57 -29.00 -23.28
C PRO A 740 -16.12 -27.94 -22.26
N GLY A 741 -17.08 -27.27 -21.59
CA GLY A 741 -16.90 -25.96 -20.92
C GLY A 741 -15.82 -25.83 -19.84
N ARG A 742 -15.12 -26.91 -19.51
CA ARG A 742 -13.89 -26.90 -18.68
C ARG A 742 -12.63 -26.42 -19.44
N TYR A 743 -12.64 -26.36 -20.77
CA TYR A 743 -11.48 -25.99 -21.59
C TYR A 743 -11.55 -24.53 -22.07
N ARG A 744 -10.68 -23.67 -21.52
CA ARG A 744 -10.68 -22.21 -21.79
C ARG A 744 -9.89 -21.76 -23.03
N ARG A 745 -9.14 -22.68 -23.65
CA ARG A 745 -8.43 -22.47 -24.92
C ARG A 745 -8.35 -23.82 -25.65
N GLY A 746 -8.52 -23.78 -26.98
CA GLY A 746 -8.10 -24.86 -27.87
C GLY A 746 -7.13 -24.33 -28.91
N ARG A 747 -6.29 -25.22 -29.45
CA ARG A 747 -5.38 -24.92 -30.54
C ARG A 747 -5.62 -25.95 -31.65
N VAL A 748 -6.17 -25.51 -32.77
CA VAL A 748 -6.32 -26.36 -33.96
C VAL A 748 -4.93 -26.49 -34.59
N HIS A 749 -4.40 -27.69 -34.59
CA HIS A 749 -3.24 -28.06 -35.39
C HIS A 749 -3.72 -28.75 -36.66
N LEU A 750 -3.28 -28.29 -37.84
CA LEU A 750 -3.06 -29.27 -38.91
C LEU A 750 -1.89 -30.15 -38.47
N LEU A 751 -2.10 -31.46 -38.51
CA LEU A 751 -1.01 -32.41 -38.55
C LEU A 751 -0.78 -32.71 -40.03
N GLU A 752 0.44 -32.52 -40.53
CA GLU A 752 0.78 -33.02 -41.86
C GLU A 752 0.60 -34.55 -41.86
N GLY A 753 -0.21 -35.02 -42.81
CA GLY A 753 -0.44 -36.45 -42.98
C GLY A 753 0.81 -37.10 -43.52
N HIS A 754 1.65 -37.64 -42.64
CA HIS A 754 2.75 -38.53 -43.03
C HIS A 754 2.13 -39.82 -43.60
N VAL A 755 1.89 -39.83 -44.91
CA VAL A 755 1.37 -40.99 -45.63
C VAL A 755 2.47 -42.06 -45.65
N PRO A 756 2.27 -43.25 -45.06
CA PRO A 756 3.20 -44.36 -45.20
C PRO A 756 3.16 -44.89 -46.64
N GLU A 757 4.31 -45.27 -47.20
CA GLU A 757 4.41 -46.03 -48.45
C GLU A 757 3.83 -47.45 -48.33
#